data_AF-A0A1V3SXQ7-F1
#
_entry.id   AF-A0A1V3SXQ7-F1
#
_cell.length_a   1.000
_cell.length_b   1.000
_cell.length_c   1.000
_cell.angle_alpha   90.00
_cell.angle_beta   90.00
_cell.angle_gamma   90.00
#
_symmetry.space_group_name_H-M   'P 1'
#
loop_
_entity.id
_entity.type
_entity.pdbx_description
1 polymer ?
#
loop_
_entity_poly.entity_id
_entity_poly.type
_entity_poly.pdbx_seq_one_letter_code
_entity_poly.pdbx_strand_id
1 'polypeptide(L)'
;MPLFKNKLTWFLLGMASGILAVAAGGFLVLSSPTLRTHLKNTVKKLMKVHQTVAAIKTLEAKSKDLLHPGLVIPDNFLHYPFPGSRVEKNGDLTTWIAPLSDRIQLQDVPPSSLIGKPGSSSAIHLIGLRGEVLSFQLVLRSSRKIPDLHAELSTASDPKAFSCITTHRFLEHYEHFTASDVKYGPIHPHDIPDPLIPFRDPYTPGRIIVADIPVTPDANQPVWIDVAYAKNCSPGTYTGVLTVRSGAQILRKTPVNFEVLAPVLPEHAPISRWMELYVSRFYGGLVKGGLPTSDLEFQRMYRRAFVLGHAYGFSTNDSGGIHPDIRWDWRTGTPTSVDWSGYDQLYGPMLSGELTGSPPNTWSLPIGTWSLGIGMWGGFAVLGGHPSPVSDWKGVPDIATQNLAKLIVQHWKEKGWPIDKTFAYIADEPVHKLYYYADTYKLIAKNADSLHKGSPHIHVMVTDVPYITYKNQVGHNKLIMVGKVNIWAGASAQFIPSRMQERQKEGDHVWFYQAGGPPFIGQNDLYSLGPGFRMWFWTAWKYHVNGVFYWADTFWNDNKPNMNPYVNQGLGDGTIMYPGTELHFIGYPDIHGPIPSIRMAQWRRGYEDYRYLTYLKQMHKEKEADRIVDKLVIHALDDGGYLPYWRSPLWQKPGDWSHNPQDWHRERIKMAREIAAIPEN
;
A
#
# COMPACT_ATOMS: atom_id res chain seq x y z
N MET A 1 13.25 -14.23 -36.84
CA MET A 1 12.28 -13.15 -37.12
C MET A 1 12.85 -12.12 -38.13
N PRO A 2 13.04 -12.43 -39.44
CA PRO A 2 13.56 -11.46 -40.42
C PRO A 2 12.58 -11.05 -41.55
N LEU A 3 11.29 -11.41 -41.48
CA LEU A 3 10.34 -11.18 -42.59
C LEU A 3 9.61 -9.81 -42.58
N PHE A 4 9.72 -9.02 -41.51
CA PHE A 4 8.96 -7.75 -41.38
C PHE A 4 9.69 -6.49 -41.89
N LYS A 5 11.01 -6.49 -42.05
CA LYS A 5 11.74 -5.29 -42.51
C LYS A 5 11.55 -4.96 -43.99
N ASN A 6 11.20 -5.92 -44.84
CA ASN A 6 11.10 -5.68 -46.28
C ASN A 6 9.82 -4.96 -46.73
N LYS A 7 8.70 -5.04 -45.99
CA LYS A 7 7.42 -4.44 -46.44
C LYS A 7 7.39 -2.91 -46.31
N LEU A 8 8.08 -2.34 -45.33
CA LEU A 8 8.10 -0.88 -45.12
C LEU A 8 8.97 -0.17 -46.17
N THR A 9 10.07 -0.79 -46.59
CA THR A 9 10.98 -0.24 -47.61
C THR A 9 10.31 -0.18 -48.98
N TRP A 10 9.55 -1.22 -49.36
CA TRP A 10 8.76 -1.24 -50.60
C TRP A 10 7.59 -0.25 -50.58
N PHE A 11 6.96 -0.03 -49.42
CA PHE A 11 5.91 0.98 -49.26
C PHE A 11 6.45 2.42 -49.41
N LEU A 12 7.63 2.70 -48.86
CA LEU A 12 8.28 4.01 -48.97
C LEU A 12 8.82 4.28 -50.39
N LEU A 13 9.37 3.27 -51.07
CA LEU A 13 9.77 3.37 -52.48
C LEU A 13 8.56 3.59 -53.40
N GLY A 14 7.42 2.95 -53.14
CA GLY A 14 6.17 3.19 -53.86
C GLY A 14 5.64 4.63 -53.72
N MET A 15 5.82 5.26 -52.56
CA MET A 15 5.44 6.66 -52.34
C MET A 15 6.38 7.66 -53.03
N ALA A 16 7.68 7.34 -53.15
CA ALA A 16 8.62 8.19 -53.86
C ALA A 16 8.32 8.24 -55.38
N SER A 17 7.86 7.14 -55.96
CA SER A 17 7.43 7.07 -57.37
C SER A 17 6.17 7.90 -57.66
N GLY A 18 5.25 7.99 -56.69
CA GLY A 18 4.02 8.78 -56.80
C GLY A 18 4.25 10.30 -56.77
N ILE A 19 5.32 10.77 -56.13
CA ILE A 19 5.66 12.19 -56.02
C ILE A 19 6.30 12.71 -57.31
N LEU A 20 7.05 11.88 -58.03
CA LEU A 20 7.65 12.24 -59.33
C LEU A 20 6.62 12.34 -60.47
N ALA A 21 5.50 11.62 -60.40
CA ALA A 21 4.42 11.71 -61.38
C ALA A 21 3.60 13.01 -61.28
N VAL A 22 3.63 13.69 -60.13
CA VAL A 22 2.87 14.94 -59.90
C VAL A 22 3.63 16.20 -60.34
N ALA A 23 4.95 16.10 -60.54
CA ALA A 23 5.77 17.22 -61.01
C ALA A 23 5.70 17.49 -62.52
N ALA A 24 5.16 16.57 -63.33
CA ALA A 24 5.08 16.70 -64.79
C ALA A 24 3.76 17.29 -65.33
N GLY A 25 2.76 17.55 -64.47
CA GLY A 25 1.41 17.97 -64.89
C GLY A 25 1.01 19.38 -64.47
N GLY A 26 1.95 20.31 -64.36
CA GLY A 26 1.80 21.61 -63.70
C GLY A 26 0.79 22.61 -64.28
N PHE A 27 0.12 22.33 -65.39
CA PHE A 27 -0.76 23.31 -66.06
C PHE A 27 -2.27 23.05 -65.96
N LEU A 28 -2.71 21.84 -65.56
CA LEU A 28 -4.14 21.46 -65.52
C LEU A 28 -4.81 21.62 -64.15
N VAL A 29 -4.04 21.82 -63.08
CA VAL A 29 -4.55 21.88 -61.70
C VAL A 29 -5.06 23.27 -61.28
N LEU A 30 -4.77 24.32 -62.05
CA LEU A 30 -5.08 25.70 -61.66
C LEU A 30 -6.45 26.24 -62.09
N SER A 31 -7.22 25.52 -62.93
CA SER A 31 -8.51 25.99 -63.49
C SER A 31 -9.78 25.34 -62.91
N SER A 32 -9.68 24.37 -61.99
CA SER A 32 -10.85 23.69 -61.39
C SER A 32 -11.00 23.94 -59.88
N PRO A 33 -12.16 24.49 -59.41
CA PRO A 33 -12.42 24.74 -57.98
C PRO A 33 -12.47 23.46 -57.13
N THR A 34 -12.92 22.34 -57.70
CA THR A 34 -13.03 21.05 -57.00
C THR A 34 -11.66 20.42 -56.76
N LEU A 35 -10.75 20.49 -57.75
CA LEU A 35 -9.37 20.01 -57.59
C LEU A 35 -8.54 20.87 -56.62
N ARG A 36 -8.74 22.20 -56.57
CA ARG A 36 -8.13 23.04 -55.52
C ARG A 36 -8.57 22.65 -54.12
N THR A 37 -9.84 22.29 -53.96
CA THR A 37 -10.38 21.89 -52.65
C THR A 37 -9.84 20.53 -52.23
N HIS A 38 -9.71 19.60 -53.17
CA HIS A 38 -9.10 18.30 -52.90
C HIS A 38 -7.60 18.44 -52.59
N LEU A 39 -6.86 19.26 -53.34
CA LEU A 39 -5.44 19.53 -53.08
C LEU A 39 -5.26 20.26 -51.73
N LYS A 40 -6.11 21.25 -51.40
CA LYS A 40 -6.08 21.90 -50.07
C LYS A 40 -6.35 20.90 -48.94
N ASN A 41 -7.28 19.96 -49.12
CA ASN A 41 -7.57 18.94 -48.10
C ASN A 41 -6.46 17.89 -47.98
N THR A 42 -5.84 17.50 -49.10
CA THR A 42 -4.69 16.60 -49.13
C THR A 42 -3.45 17.27 -48.53
N VAL A 43 -3.20 18.54 -48.84
CA VAL A 43 -2.14 19.36 -48.22
C VAL A 43 -2.44 19.64 -46.76
N LYS A 44 -3.70 19.83 -46.33
CA LYS A 44 -4.08 19.90 -44.90
C LYS A 44 -3.82 18.58 -44.18
N LYS A 45 -4.13 17.44 -44.81
CA LYS A 45 -3.81 16.10 -44.26
C LYS A 45 -2.30 15.86 -44.21
N LEU A 46 -1.56 16.25 -45.25
CA LEU A 46 -0.09 16.16 -45.31
C LEU A 46 0.58 17.12 -44.33
N MET A 47 0.08 18.34 -44.14
CA MET A 47 0.56 19.25 -43.08
C MET A 47 0.21 18.75 -41.70
N LYS A 48 -0.94 18.08 -41.51
CA LYS A 48 -1.25 17.39 -40.25
C LYS A 48 -0.25 16.26 -40.00
N VAL A 49 0.09 15.47 -41.03
CA VAL A 49 1.11 14.41 -40.93
C VAL A 49 2.52 14.99 -40.76
N HIS A 50 2.87 16.11 -41.40
CA HIS A 50 4.17 16.77 -41.26
C HIS A 50 4.30 17.53 -39.94
N GLN A 51 3.21 18.09 -39.39
CA GLN A 51 3.17 18.58 -38.02
C GLN A 51 3.22 17.44 -37.02
N THR A 52 2.63 16.29 -37.31
CA THR A 52 2.77 15.08 -36.47
C THR A 52 4.18 14.50 -36.58
N VAL A 53 4.83 14.52 -37.74
CA VAL A 53 6.21 14.01 -37.93
C VAL A 53 7.26 15.03 -37.45
N ALA A 54 7.03 16.32 -37.58
CA ALA A 54 7.85 17.36 -36.97
C ALA A 54 7.64 17.40 -35.46
N ALA A 55 6.40 17.22 -34.95
CA ALA A 55 6.15 17.02 -33.53
C ALA A 55 6.76 15.70 -33.05
N ILE A 56 6.76 14.61 -33.83
CA ILE A 56 7.43 13.35 -33.50
C ILE A 56 8.94 13.51 -33.55
N LYS A 57 9.53 14.26 -34.49
CA LYS A 57 10.97 14.54 -34.55
C LYS A 57 11.43 15.53 -33.50
N THR A 58 10.57 16.47 -33.12
CA THR A 58 10.81 17.41 -32.01
C THR A 58 10.49 16.74 -30.68
N LEU A 59 9.61 15.73 -30.63
CA LEU A 59 9.42 14.81 -29.51
C LEU A 59 10.52 13.76 -29.45
N GLU A 60 11.17 13.37 -30.55
CA GLU A 60 12.35 12.49 -30.57
C GLU A 60 13.61 13.26 -30.20
N ALA A 61 13.72 14.53 -30.64
CA ALA A 61 14.81 15.42 -30.24
C ALA A 61 14.62 15.90 -28.80
N LYS A 62 13.40 16.30 -28.40
CA LYS A 62 13.10 16.60 -26.99
C LYS A 62 12.99 15.36 -26.12
N SER A 63 12.68 14.16 -26.62
CA SER A 63 12.79 12.93 -25.80
C SER A 63 14.24 12.53 -25.63
N LYS A 64 15.10 12.74 -26.62
CA LYS A 64 16.55 12.58 -26.43
C LYS A 64 17.14 13.58 -25.44
N ASP A 65 16.58 14.78 -25.34
CA ASP A 65 17.01 15.79 -24.36
C ASP A 65 16.21 15.78 -23.02
N LEU A 66 15.05 15.10 -22.95
CA LEU A 66 14.28 14.83 -21.71
C LEU A 66 14.55 13.45 -21.12
N LEU A 67 15.30 12.61 -21.83
CA LEU A 67 15.99 11.47 -21.26
C LEU A 67 17.26 12.02 -20.60
N HIS A 68 17.15 12.35 -19.32
CA HIS A 68 18.33 12.31 -18.46
C HIS A 68 19.08 11.00 -18.75
N PRO A 69 20.42 11.03 -18.92
CA PRO A 69 21.21 9.80 -18.96
C PRO A 69 21.11 9.16 -17.56
N GLY A 70 20.09 8.34 -17.33
CA GLY A 70 19.80 7.86 -15.98
C GLY A 70 18.59 6.93 -15.78
N LEU A 71 17.80 6.59 -16.79
CA LEU A 71 16.83 5.49 -16.65
C LEU A 71 16.74 4.62 -17.90
N VAL A 72 17.82 3.86 -18.09
CA VAL A 72 17.75 2.51 -18.64
C VAL A 72 17.65 1.61 -17.42
N ILE A 73 16.54 0.89 -17.24
CA ILE A 73 16.46 -0.20 -16.25
C ILE A 73 17.47 -1.27 -16.72
N PRO A 74 18.56 -1.57 -15.97
CA PRO A 74 19.52 -2.58 -16.40
C PRO A 74 18.91 -3.99 -16.29
N ASP A 75 19.07 -4.78 -17.34
CA ASP A 75 18.37 -6.04 -17.60
C ASP A 75 18.88 -7.28 -16.80
N ASN A 76 19.68 -7.14 -15.74
CA ASN A 76 20.49 -8.32 -15.30
C ASN A 76 20.56 -8.61 -13.81
N PHE A 77 20.49 -7.63 -12.91
CA PHE A 77 20.40 -7.82 -11.44
C PHE A 77 20.24 -6.46 -10.75
N LEU A 78 19.02 -6.11 -10.36
CA LEU A 78 18.72 -4.86 -9.64
C LEU A 78 18.93 -4.98 -8.11
N HIS A 79 19.26 -6.18 -7.62
CA HIS A 79 19.40 -6.48 -6.20
C HIS A 79 20.81 -6.18 -5.73
N TYR A 80 21.00 -5.02 -5.10
CA TYR A 80 22.30 -4.70 -4.52
C TYR A 80 22.42 -5.37 -3.16
N PRO A 81 23.46 -6.20 -2.92
CA PRO A 81 23.65 -6.81 -1.62
C PRO A 81 23.62 -5.78 -0.50
N PHE A 82 22.98 -6.14 0.61
CA PHE A 82 22.96 -5.36 1.84
C PHE A 82 24.38 -4.88 2.19
N PRO A 83 24.59 -3.64 2.68
CA PRO A 83 25.91 -3.15 3.01
C PRO A 83 26.71 -4.13 3.88
N GLY A 84 27.89 -4.52 3.40
CA GLY A 84 28.75 -5.52 4.04
C GLY A 84 28.55 -6.96 3.53
N SER A 85 27.42 -7.27 2.89
CA SER A 85 27.19 -8.54 2.21
C SER A 85 27.90 -8.61 0.86
N ARG A 86 28.34 -9.82 0.52
CA ARG A 86 28.75 -10.22 -0.83
C ARG A 86 27.91 -11.40 -1.30
N VAL A 87 27.87 -11.59 -2.62
CA VAL A 87 27.37 -12.83 -3.21
C VAL A 87 28.44 -13.88 -3.02
N GLU A 88 28.13 -14.97 -2.32
CA GLU A 88 29.06 -16.03 -2.00
C GLU A 88 28.61 -17.32 -2.68
N LYS A 89 29.54 -18.01 -3.35
CA LYS A 89 29.29 -19.33 -3.92
C LYS A 89 30.10 -20.41 -3.21
N ASN A 90 29.43 -21.38 -2.60
CA ASN A 90 30.00 -22.55 -1.95
C ASN A 90 29.46 -23.82 -2.61
N GLY A 91 30.28 -24.47 -3.45
CA GLY A 91 29.82 -25.56 -4.31
C GLY A 91 28.73 -25.08 -5.27
N ASP A 92 27.57 -25.74 -5.24
CA ASP A 92 26.39 -25.40 -6.03
C ASP A 92 25.56 -24.26 -5.43
N LEU A 93 25.72 -23.97 -4.14
CA LEU A 93 24.93 -22.97 -3.43
C LEU A 93 25.54 -21.58 -3.62
N THR A 94 24.74 -20.67 -4.16
CA THR A 94 25.00 -19.22 -4.23
C THR A 94 24.09 -18.52 -3.23
N THR A 95 24.65 -17.63 -2.42
CA THR A 95 23.91 -16.92 -1.37
C THR A 95 24.28 -15.45 -1.33
N TRP A 96 23.33 -14.59 -0.99
CA TRP A 96 23.58 -13.19 -0.68
C TRP A 96 22.52 -12.66 0.28
N ILE A 97 22.77 -11.48 0.83
CA ILE A 97 21.84 -10.84 1.75
C ILE A 97 21.39 -9.54 1.09
N ALA A 98 20.08 -9.32 1.05
CA ALA A 98 19.44 -8.19 0.38
C ALA A 98 18.69 -7.29 1.38
N PRO A 99 18.60 -5.97 1.13
CA PRO A 99 17.76 -5.06 1.89
C PRO A 99 16.27 -5.43 1.79
N LEU A 100 15.51 -5.07 2.82
CA LEU A 100 14.08 -5.42 2.93
C LEU A 100 13.22 -4.91 1.76
N SER A 101 13.59 -3.80 1.11
CA SER A 101 12.84 -3.21 -0.01
C SER A 101 13.27 -3.76 -1.38
N ASP A 102 14.24 -4.67 -1.44
CA ASP A 102 14.47 -5.47 -2.64
C ASP A 102 13.39 -6.54 -2.74
N ARG A 103 12.90 -6.82 -3.95
CA ARG A 103 11.94 -7.90 -4.19
C ARG A 103 12.53 -8.93 -5.12
N ILE A 104 13.05 -10.00 -4.53
CA ILE A 104 13.86 -11.01 -5.22
C ILE A 104 12.97 -11.85 -6.14
N GLN A 105 13.12 -11.73 -7.46
CA GLN A 105 12.36 -12.58 -8.38
C GLN A 105 12.88 -14.01 -8.33
N LEU A 106 12.01 -14.98 -8.61
CA LEU A 106 12.35 -16.41 -8.53
C LEU A 106 13.57 -16.78 -9.38
N GLN A 107 13.71 -16.15 -10.55
CA GLN A 107 14.71 -16.48 -11.56
C GLN A 107 15.90 -15.50 -11.61
N ASP A 108 15.95 -14.51 -10.71
CA ASP A 108 17.06 -13.56 -10.70
C ASP A 108 18.38 -14.25 -10.42
N VAL A 109 19.41 -13.93 -11.21
CA VAL A 109 20.74 -14.51 -11.07
C VAL A 109 21.73 -13.38 -10.78
N PRO A 110 22.52 -13.46 -9.69
CA PRO A 110 23.58 -12.48 -9.47
C PRO A 110 24.61 -12.52 -10.61
N PRO A 111 25.09 -11.35 -11.09
CA PRO A 111 26.12 -11.29 -12.13
C PRO A 111 27.37 -12.02 -11.65
N SER A 112 28.03 -12.74 -12.56
CA SER A 112 29.25 -13.49 -12.25
C SER A 112 30.35 -12.61 -11.63
N SER A 113 30.38 -11.32 -11.98
CA SER A 113 31.30 -10.33 -11.42
C SER A 113 31.08 -10.02 -9.93
N LEU A 114 29.90 -10.29 -9.37
CA LEU A 114 29.61 -10.10 -7.96
C LEU A 114 29.90 -11.36 -7.11
N ILE A 115 30.09 -12.51 -7.75
CA ILE A 115 30.26 -13.80 -7.08
C ILE A 115 31.68 -13.90 -6.50
N GLY A 116 31.75 -13.87 -5.17
CA GLY A 116 32.95 -14.10 -4.39
C GLY A 116 33.06 -15.52 -3.82
N LYS A 117 34.21 -15.79 -3.19
CA LYS A 117 34.47 -17.02 -2.44
C LYS A 117 33.63 -17.06 -1.15
N PRO A 118 33.38 -18.25 -0.57
CA PRO A 118 32.77 -18.37 0.75
C PRO A 118 33.53 -17.55 1.81
N GLY A 119 32.80 -16.85 2.67
CA GLY A 119 33.38 -15.98 3.70
C GLY A 119 33.90 -14.63 3.19
N SER A 120 33.54 -14.23 1.97
CA SER A 120 33.90 -12.91 1.43
C SER A 120 33.01 -11.77 1.92
N SER A 121 31.86 -12.05 2.57
CA SER A 121 31.10 -11.02 3.26
C SER A 121 31.84 -10.50 4.49
N SER A 122 31.87 -9.18 4.64
CA SER A 122 32.20 -8.53 5.90
C SER A 122 31.01 -8.60 6.86
N ALA A 123 31.19 -8.10 8.08
CA ALA A 123 30.08 -7.98 9.02
C ALA A 123 28.96 -7.11 8.41
N ILE A 124 27.72 -7.58 8.53
CA ILE A 124 26.54 -6.77 8.20
C ILE A 124 26.21 -5.88 9.39
N HIS A 125 25.86 -4.63 9.14
CA HIS A 125 25.53 -3.67 10.20
C HIS A 125 24.03 -3.37 10.21
N LEU A 126 23.37 -3.79 11.28
CA LEU A 126 21.98 -3.45 11.59
C LEU A 126 22.01 -2.35 12.64
N ILE A 127 21.84 -1.11 12.18
CA ILE A 127 21.83 0.09 13.04
C ILE A 127 20.38 0.49 13.24
N GLY A 128 19.94 0.71 14.48
CA GLY A 128 18.56 1.12 14.78
C GLY A 128 18.38 1.69 16.17
N LEU A 129 17.27 2.39 16.38
CA LEU A 129 16.85 2.92 17.68
C LEU A 129 16.23 1.81 18.55
N ARG A 130 16.15 2.02 19.87
CA ARG A 130 15.42 1.11 20.76
C ARG A 130 13.93 1.11 20.40
N GLY A 131 13.29 -0.07 20.39
CA GLY A 131 11.88 -0.21 20.02
C GLY A 131 11.61 -0.29 18.51
N GLU A 132 12.64 -0.39 17.67
CA GLU A 132 12.54 -0.55 16.21
C GLU A 132 12.62 -2.02 15.77
N VAL A 133 11.97 -2.34 14.64
CA VAL A 133 12.17 -3.61 13.93
C VAL A 133 12.98 -3.37 12.65
N LEU A 134 14.10 -4.07 12.52
CA LEU A 134 14.94 -4.07 11.32
C LEU A 134 14.69 -5.36 10.54
N SER A 135 14.73 -5.29 9.22
CA SER A 135 14.49 -6.45 8.36
C SER A 135 15.52 -6.56 7.25
N PHE A 136 15.84 -7.79 6.86
CA PHE A 136 16.66 -8.12 5.68
C PHE A 136 16.31 -9.51 5.18
N GLN A 137 16.78 -9.86 3.99
CA GLN A 137 16.50 -11.15 3.35
C GLN A 137 17.81 -11.90 3.10
N LEU A 138 17.89 -13.16 3.49
CA LEU A 138 18.94 -14.07 3.05
C LEU A 138 18.43 -14.83 1.83
N VAL A 139 19.07 -14.65 0.68
CA VAL A 139 18.70 -15.34 -0.55
C VAL A 139 19.58 -16.57 -0.76
N LEU A 140 18.92 -17.69 -1.05
CA LEU A 140 19.55 -18.98 -1.33
C LEU A 140 19.20 -19.40 -2.76
N ARG A 141 20.21 -19.72 -3.57
CA ARG A 141 20.04 -20.21 -4.94
C ARG A 141 21.00 -21.36 -5.18
N SER A 142 20.56 -22.44 -5.80
CA SER A 142 21.43 -23.60 -6.07
C SER A 142 21.21 -24.15 -7.48
N SER A 143 22.27 -24.59 -8.15
CA SER A 143 22.16 -25.34 -9.41
C SER A 143 21.63 -26.77 -9.22
N ARG A 144 21.48 -27.22 -7.97
CA ARG A 144 20.90 -28.52 -7.61
C ARG A 144 19.82 -28.35 -6.55
N LYS A 145 18.92 -29.33 -6.49
CA LYS A 145 17.91 -29.41 -5.42
C LYS A 145 18.61 -29.64 -4.08
N ILE A 146 18.30 -28.81 -3.08
CA ILE A 146 18.75 -29.00 -1.70
C ILE A 146 17.50 -28.96 -0.81
N PRO A 147 17.04 -30.08 -0.25
CA PRO A 147 15.75 -30.13 0.46
C PRO A 147 15.82 -29.62 1.91
N ASP A 148 17.01 -29.56 2.50
CA ASP A 148 17.22 -29.56 3.96
C ASP A 148 18.17 -28.44 4.44
N LEU A 149 18.12 -27.26 3.83
CA LEU A 149 18.91 -26.14 4.33
C LEU A 149 18.33 -25.60 5.63
N HIS A 150 19.21 -25.23 6.55
CA HIS A 150 18.85 -24.45 7.72
C HIS A 150 19.61 -23.12 7.71
N ALA A 151 18.90 -22.03 7.96
CA ALA A 151 19.49 -20.70 8.13
C ALA A 151 19.11 -20.14 9.49
N GLU A 152 20.10 -19.84 10.33
CA GLU A 152 19.89 -19.36 11.69
C GLU A 152 20.77 -18.16 12.00
N LEU A 153 20.18 -17.16 12.64
CA LEU A 153 20.89 -16.03 13.20
C LEU A 153 21.09 -16.31 14.69
N SER A 154 22.30 -16.69 15.08
CA SER A 154 22.69 -16.91 16.47
C SER A 154 23.53 -15.74 16.98
N THR A 155 23.58 -15.51 18.28
CA THR A 155 24.51 -14.54 18.87
C THR A 155 25.79 -15.21 19.33
N ALA A 156 26.93 -14.57 19.05
CA ALA A 156 28.23 -15.22 19.13
C ALA A 156 28.85 -15.23 20.54
N SER A 157 28.30 -14.47 21.51
CA SER A 157 29.15 -14.09 22.66
C SER A 157 28.46 -13.67 23.97
N ASP A 158 27.19 -13.24 23.97
CA ASP A 158 26.53 -12.81 25.23
C ASP A 158 25.02 -13.16 25.27
N PRO A 159 24.61 -14.18 26.05
CA PRO A 159 23.21 -14.53 26.24
C PRO A 159 22.37 -13.39 26.83
N LYS A 160 22.95 -12.47 27.62
CA LYS A 160 22.23 -11.34 28.21
C LYS A 160 21.91 -10.26 27.18
N ALA A 161 22.80 -10.01 26.23
CA ALA A 161 22.58 -9.12 25.09
C ALA A 161 21.38 -9.52 24.23
N PHE A 162 21.17 -10.83 24.05
CA PHE A 162 20.07 -11.34 23.23
C PHE A 162 18.71 -11.34 23.94
N SER A 163 18.68 -11.10 25.26
CA SER A 163 17.40 -10.97 25.98
C SER A 163 16.56 -9.77 25.49
N CYS A 164 17.20 -8.75 24.91
CA CYS A 164 16.53 -7.57 24.36
C CYS A 164 16.47 -7.51 22.82
N ILE A 165 17.02 -8.51 22.12
CA ILE A 165 16.97 -8.62 20.66
C ILE A 165 16.19 -9.88 20.30
N THR A 166 15.03 -9.71 19.68
CA THR A 166 14.20 -10.85 19.23
C THR A 166 14.28 -10.98 17.72
N THR A 167 14.39 -12.23 17.23
CA THR A 167 14.43 -12.52 15.80
C THR A 167 13.24 -13.34 15.36
N HIS A 168 12.59 -12.94 14.27
CA HIS A 168 11.55 -13.73 13.62
C HIS A 168 11.99 -14.06 12.19
N ARG A 169 11.80 -15.33 11.79
CA ARG A 169 12.16 -15.81 10.46
C ARG A 169 10.91 -16.21 9.71
N PHE A 170 10.88 -15.86 8.44
CA PHE A 170 9.83 -16.23 7.52
C PHE A 170 10.44 -16.76 6.23
N LEU A 171 9.84 -17.79 5.66
CA LEU A 171 10.13 -18.24 4.31
C LEU A 171 9.29 -17.38 3.37
N GLU A 172 9.92 -16.73 2.40
CA GLU A 172 9.19 -16.00 1.37
C GLU A 172 8.55 -17.01 0.42
N HIS A 173 7.22 -17.04 0.38
CA HIS A 173 6.49 -17.85 -0.59
C HIS A 173 6.35 -17.08 -1.90
N TYR A 174 6.57 -17.77 -3.01
CA TYR A 174 6.31 -17.24 -4.34
C TYR A 174 4.91 -17.65 -4.79
N GLU A 175 4.06 -16.65 -4.95
CA GLU A 175 2.73 -16.83 -5.53
C GLU A 175 2.84 -17.05 -7.04
N HIS A 176 2.26 -18.17 -7.51
CA HIS A 176 2.28 -18.55 -8.91
C HIS A 176 1.05 -18.01 -9.63
N PHE A 177 1.27 -17.28 -10.73
CA PHE A 177 0.22 -16.74 -11.57
C PHE A 177 0.33 -17.27 -12.99
N THR A 178 -0.79 -17.71 -13.54
CA THR A 178 -0.89 -18.13 -14.95
C THR A 178 -1.34 -16.97 -15.83
N ALA A 179 -1.15 -17.10 -17.14
CA ALA A 179 -1.67 -16.13 -18.11
C ALA A 179 -3.20 -15.98 -18.03
N SER A 180 -3.93 -17.02 -17.60
CA SER A 180 -5.38 -16.94 -17.37
C SER A 180 -5.76 -16.18 -16.10
N ASP A 181 -4.87 -16.09 -15.12
CA ASP A 181 -5.11 -15.29 -13.91
C ASP A 181 -4.92 -13.79 -14.20
N VAL A 182 -4.25 -13.42 -15.30
CA VAL A 182 -3.94 -12.04 -15.69
C VAL A 182 -4.73 -11.62 -16.93
N LYS A 183 -5.82 -10.86 -16.75
CA LYS A 183 -6.77 -10.58 -17.84
C LYS A 183 -6.41 -9.38 -18.72
N TYR A 184 -5.61 -8.42 -18.22
CA TYR A 184 -5.21 -7.19 -18.92
C TYR A 184 -3.84 -6.67 -18.46
N GLY A 185 -3.00 -6.21 -19.40
CA GLY A 185 -1.68 -5.58 -19.12
C GLY A 185 -0.52 -6.25 -19.89
N PRO A 186 0.65 -5.60 -20.04
CA PRO A 186 1.84 -6.18 -20.68
C PRO A 186 2.55 -7.17 -19.74
N ILE A 187 1.79 -8.05 -19.12
CA ILE A 187 2.20 -8.81 -17.94
C ILE A 187 2.54 -10.23 -18.38
N HIS A 188 3.74 -10.66 -18.03
CA HIS A 188 4.20 -12.02 -18.21
C HIS A 188 3.89 -12.83 -16.94
N PRO A 189 3.41 -14.08 -17.06
CA PRO A 189 3.23 -14.98 -15.92
C PRO A 189 4.56 -15.13 -15.17
N HIS A 190 4.61 -14.68 -13.91
CA HIS A 190 5.81 -14.77 -13.08
C HIS A 190 5.43 -15.08 -11.64
N ASP A 191 6.32 -15.81 -10.98
CA ASP A 191 6.27 -16.13 -9.57
C ASP A 191 6.69 -14.90 -8.74
N ILE A 192 5.81 -14.44 -7.85
CA ILE A 192 6.00 -13.20 -7.09
C ILE A 192 6.09 -13.50 -5.59
N PRO A 193 7.15 -13.07 -4.88
CA PRO A 193 7.23 -13.28 -3.44
C PRO A 193 6.34 -12.28 -2.71
N ASP A 194 5.49 -12.75 -1.78
CA ASP A 194 4.76 -11.84 -0.89
C ASP A 194 4.36 -12.44 0.46
N PRO A 195 3.73 -13.63 0.56
CA PRO A 195 3.44 -14.20 1.87
C PRO A 195 4.73 -14.50 2.63
N LEU A 196 4.76 -14.08 3.90
CA LEU A 196 5.84 -14.40 4.82
C LEU A 196 5.41 -15.59 5.68
N ILE A 197 5.76 -16.81 5.24
CA ILE A 197 5.41 -18.05 5.95
C ILE A 197 6.29 -18.16 7.21
N PRO A 198 5.73 -18.09 8.42
CA PRO A 198 6.56 -18.10 9.63
C PRO A 198 7.17 -19.49 9.84
N PHE A 199 8.41 -19.56 10.33
CA PHE A 199 9.04 -20.85 10.62
C PHE A 199 8.37 -21.58 11.80
N ARG A 200 7.82 -20.80 12.75
CA ARG A 200 7.10 -21.29 13.93
C ARG A 200 5.72 -20.65 13.95
N ASP A 201 4.71 -21.42 14.35
CA ASP A 201 3.35 -20.91 14.49
C ASP A 201 3.34 -19.77 15.54
N PRO A 202 2.98 -18.53 15.16
CA PRO A 202 2.97 -17.40 16.08
C PRO A 202 1.85 -17.50 17.13
N TYR A 203 0.89 -18.40 16.94
CA TYR A 203 -0.28 -18.57 17.78
C TYR A 203 -0.28 -19.87 18.59
N THR A 204 0.61 -20.82 18.24
CA THR A 204 0.73 -22.13 18.89
C THR A 204 2.19 -22.37 19.34
N PRO A 205 2.51 -22.19 20.62
CA PRO A 205 3.88 -22.34 21.12
C PRO A 205 4.52 -23.68 20.74
N GLY A 206 5.75 -23.64 20.25
CA GLY A 206 6.54 -24.82 19.91
C GLY A 206 6.21 -25.48 18.56
N ARG A 207 5.06 -25.17 17.95
CA ARG A 207 4.67 -25.76 16.65
C ARG A 207 5.54 -25.19 15.53
N ILE A 208 6.16 -26.09 14.78
CA ILE A 208 7.00 -25.76 13.61
C ILE A 208 6.12 -25.81 12.36
N ILE A 209 6.28 -24.81 11.50
CA ILE A 209 5.58 -24.70 10.20
C ILE A 209 6.57 -24.94 9.07
N VAL A 210 7.76 -24.34 9.15
CA VAL A 210 8.88 -24.58 8.23
C VAL A 210 10.05 -25.13 9.04
N ALA A 211 10.32 -26.44 8.90
CA ALA A 211 11.45 -27.10 9.56
C ALA A 211 12.76 -26.86 8.81
N ASP A 212 12.68 -26.99 7.48
CA ASP A 212 13.78 -26.96 6.54
C ASP A 212 13.47 -25.98 5.40
N ILE A 213 14.51 -25.40 4.83
CA ILE A 213 14.42 -24.48 3.70
C ILE A 213 14.69 -25.28 2.41
N PRO A 214 13.67 -25.57 1.61
CA PRO A 214 13.87 -26.22 0.32
C PRO A 214 14.41 -25.21 -0.70
N VAL A 215 15.47 -25.58 -1.39
CA VAL A 215 15.96 -24.84 -2.57
C VAL A 215 15.75 -25.71 -3.80
N THR A 216 14.94 -25.20 -4.73
CA THR A 216 14.74 -25.81 -6.05
C THR A 216 15.88 -25.42 -7.00
N PRO A 217 16.26 -26.31 -7.94
CA PRO A 217 17.30 -25.99 -8.91
C PRO A 217 16.99 -24.70 -9.65
N ASP A 218 17.99 -23.82 -9.73
CA ASP A 218 17.96 -22.58 -10.48
C ASP A 218 16.83 -21.61 -10.11
N ALA A 219 16.29 -21.73 -8.89
CA ALA A 219 15.34 -20.80 -8.32
C ALA A 219 15.86 -20.19 -7.01
N ASN A 220 15.48 -18.94 -6.77
CA ASN A 220 15.78 -18.24 -5.52
C ASN A 220 14.79 -18.67 -4.44
N GLN A 221 15.29 -18.89 -3.23
CA GLN A 221 14.49 -19.07 -2.02
C GLN A 221 14.99 -18.09 -0.96
N PRO A 222 14.33 -16.92 -0.83
CA PRO A 222 14.63 -16.00 0.25
C PRO A 222 14.09 -16.47 1.60
N VAL A 223 14.82 -16.09 2.65
CA VAL A 223 14.40 -16.15 4.04
C VAL A 223 14.40 -14.73 4.58
N TRP A 224 13.22 -14.22 4.91
CA TRP A 224 13.05 -12.92 5.54
C TRP A 224 13.37 -13.02 7.03
N ILE A 225 14.15 -12.08 7.54
CA ILE A 225 14.58 -12.04 8.95
C ILE A 225 14.23 -10.67 9.53
N ASP A 226 13.31 -10.66 10.48
CA ASP A 226 13.03 -9.51 11.34
C ASP A 226 13.91 -9.59 12.59
N VAL A 227 14.45 -8.45 13.00
CA VAL A 227 15.27 -8.23 14.19
C VAL A 227 14.68 -7.06 14.97
N ALA A 228 14.01 -7.34 16.08
CA ALA A 228 13.38 -6.34 16.93
C ALA A 228 14.27 -5.99 18.12
N TYR A 229 14.50 -4.69 18.34
CA TYR A 229 15.18 -4.17 19.53
C TYR A 229 14.14 -3.77 20.57
N ALA A 230 14.22 -4.33 21.78
CA ALA A 230 13.33 -3.93 22.87
C ALA A 230 13.58 -2.47 23.27
N LYS A 231 12.54 -1.78 23.77
CA LYS A 231 12.63 -0.38 24.24
C LYS A 231 13.65 -0.20 25.38
N ASN A 232 13.83 -1.23 26.21
CA ASN A 232 14.75 -1.26 27.35
C ASN A 232 16.12 -1.87 27.00
N CYS A 233 16.40 -2.18 25.73
CA CYS A 233 17.69 -2.73 25.33
C CYS A 233 18.81 -1.73 25.65
N SER A 234 19.95 -2.19 26.15
CA SER A 234 21.06 -1.28 26.45
C SER A 234 21.69 -0.79 25.14
N PRO A 235 22.07 0.49 25.02
CA PRO A 235 22.74 0.97 23.83
C PRO A 235 24.13 0.33 23.70
N GLY A 236 24.54 0.02 22.48
CA GLY A 236 25.83 -0.63 22.21
C GLY A 236 25.84 -1.48 20.95
N THR A 237 26.98 -2.12 20.69
CA THR A 237 27.14 -3.05 19.58
C THR A 237 27.14 -4.48 20.10
N TYR A 238 26.25 -5.29 19.56
CA TYR A 238 26.15 -6.72 19.82
C TYR A 238 26.53 -7.52 18.57
N THR A 239 27.15 -8.68 18.75
CA THR A 239 27.62 -9.50 17.63
C THR A 239 26.88 -10.83 17.55
N GLY A 240 26.34 -11.12 16.38
CA GLY A 240 25.81 -12.42 16.00
C GLY A 240 26.43 -12.96 14.73
N VAL A 241 25.97 -14.15 14.35
CA VAL A 241 26.43 -14.87 13.18
C VAL A 241 25.21 -15.49 12.50
N LEU A 242 25.00 -15.09 11.24
CA LEU A 242 24.08 -15.77 10.35
C LEU A 242 24.79 -17.00 9.77
N THR A 243 24.26 -18.18 10.06
CA THR A 243 24.80 -19.47 9.62
C THR A 243 23.82 -20.16 8.69
N VAL A 244 24.31 -20.62 7.53
CA VAL A 244 23.57 -21.51 6.63
C VAL A 244 24.26 -22.87 6.64
N ARG A 245 23.51 -23.95 6.84
CA ARG A 245 24.03 -25.31 6.89
C ARG A 245 23.11 -26.30 6.16
N SER A 246 23.70 -27.38 5.65
CA SER A 246 23.02 -28.63 5.27
C SER A 246 23.59 -29.73 6.15
N GLY A 247 22.76 -30.38 6.97
CA GLY A 247 23.23 -31.26 8.03
C GLY A 247 24.26 -30.57 8.95
N ALA A 248 25.46 -31.16 9.04
CA ALA A 248 26.60 -30.63 9.80
C ALA A 248 27.50 -29.67 8.99
N GLN A 249 27.35 -29.60 7.67
CA GLN A 249 28.20 -28.78 6.82
C GLN A 249 27.75 -27.32 6.87
N ILE A 250 28.65 -26.43 7.30
CA ILE A 250 28.44 -24.98 7.23
C ILE A 250 28.74 -24.51 5.80
N LEU A 251 27.73 -23.96 5.15
CA LEU A 251 27.79 -23.47 3.77
C LEU A 251 28.00 -21.96 3.68
N ARG A 252 27.47 -21.20 4.65
CA ARG A 252 27.72 -19.77 4.83
C ARG A 252 27.83 -19.44 6.31
N LYS A 253 28.71 -18.50 6.64
CA LYS A 253 28.85 -17.93 7.98
C LYS A 253 29.14 -16.44 7.84
N THR A 254 28.18 -15.59 8.18
CA THR A 254 28.30 -14.13 8.02
C THR A 254 28.15 -13.45 9.39
N PRO A 255 29.13 -12.68 9.86
CA PRO A 255 28.99 -11.88 11.08
C PRO A 255 27.90 -10.82 10.91
N VAL A 256 27.15 -10.56 11.97
CA VAL A 256 26.11 -9.53 12.02
C VAL A 256 26.33 -8.68 13.26
N ASN A 257 26.48 -7.37 13.07
CA ASN A 257 26.60 -6.38 14.13
C ASN A 257 25.25 -5.70 14.32
N PHE A 258 24.70 -5.78 15.52
CA PHE A 258 23.50 -5.07 15.94
C PHE A 258 23.93 -3.83 16.73
N GLU A 259 23.80 -2.65 16.13
CA GLU A 259 24.12 -1.37 16.75
C GLU A 259 22.82 -0.74 17.28
N VAL A 260 22.58 -0.93 18.57
CA VAL A 260 21.43 -0.38 19.28
C VAL A 260 21.80 1.03 19.74
N LEU A 261 21.17 2.02 19.13
CA LEU A 261 21.39 3.43 19.46
C LEU A 261 20.62 3.83 20.72
N ALA A 262 21.13 4.83 21.45
CA ALA A 262 20.56 5.26 22.72
C ALA A 262 19.10 5.75 22.66
N PRO A 263 18.65 6.53 21.65
CA PRO A 263 17.28 7.02 21.65
C PRO A 263 16.24 5.90 21.44
N VAL A 264 15.04 6.08 22.01
CA VAL A 264 13.88 5.20 21.76
C VAL A 264 13.08 5.76 20.58
N LEU A 265 12.72 4.90 19.63
CA LEU A 265 11.86 5.31 18.51
C LEU A 265 10.48 5.76 19.06
N PRO A 266 10.01 7.00 18.77
CA PRO A 266 8.81 7.55 19.42
C PRO A 266 7.56 6.72 19.14
N GLU A 267 6.79 6.28 20.12
CA GLU A 267 5.66 5.34 19.91
C GLU A 267 4.57 5.89 18.97
N HIS A 268 4.38 7.20 18.99
CA HIS A 268 3.36 7.88 18.22
C HIS A 268 3.97 8.89 17.25
N ALA A 269 3.42 8.91 16.04
CA ALA A 269 3.62 9.98 15.07
C ALA A 269 2.25 10.50 14.60
N PRO A 270 2.15 11.80 14.24
CA PRO A 270 0.87 12.46 13.95
C PRO A 270 0.35 12.12 12.54
N ILE A 271 0.15 10.84 12.25
CA ILE A 271 -0.40 10.34 10.99
C ILE A 271 -1.38 9.19 11.22
N SER A 272 -2.61 9.39 10.75
CA SER A 272 -3.65 8.36 10.71
C SER A 272 -3.30 7.27 9.69
N ARG A 273 -3.47 6.02 10.08
CA ARG A 273 -3.10 4.83 9.29
C ARG A 273 -4.17 3.78 9.47
N TRP A 274 -4.99 3.59 8.44
CA TRP A 274 -6.14 2.71 8.53
C TRP A 274 -6.30 1.86 7.28
N MET A 275 -6.73 0.63 7.50
CA MET A 275 -7.12 -0.31 6.45
C MET A 275 -8.46 -0.94 6.82
N GLU A 276 -9.34 -1.16 5.85
CA GLU A 276 -10.61 -1.81 6.13
C GLU A 276 -10.44 -3.33 6.27
N LEU A 277 -10.93 -3.87 7.39
CA LEU A 277 -10.98 -5.30 7.60
C LEU A 277 -12.24 -5.87 6.94
N TYR A 278 -12.10 -6.58 5.83
CA TYR A 278 -13.24 -7.23 5.17
C TYR A 278 -13.57 -8.56 5.84
N VAL A 279 -14.26 -8.48 6.99
CA VAL A 279 -14.61 -9.63 7.84
C VAL A 279 -15.42 -10.71 7.14
N SER A 280 -16.20 -10.36 6.11
CA SER A 280 -16.97 -11.34 5.33
C SER A 280 -16.07 -12.36 4.60
N ARG A 281 -14.78 -12.04 4.44
CA ARG A 281 -13.77 -12.91 3.83
C ARG A 281 -12.99 -13.74 4.84
N PHE A 282 -13.05 -13.42 6.14
CA PHE A 282 -12.30 -14.12 7.20
C PHE A 282 -12.82 -15.53 7.52
N TYR A 283 -14.03 -15.89 7.09
CA TYR A 283 -14.71 -17.10 7.57
C TYR A 283 -15.60 -17.72 6.48
N GLY A 284 -14.99 -18.11 5.34
CA GLY A 284 -15.65 -18.89 4.28
C GLY A 284 -16.91 -18.25 3.69
N GLY A 285 -16.95 -16.92 3.57
CA GLY A 285 -18.12 -16.20 3.04
C GLY A 285 -19.39 -16.31 3.90
N LEU A 286 -19.30 -16.76 5.16
CA LEU A 286 -20.43 -16.85 6.08
C LEU A 286 -20.82 -15.47 6.62
N VAL A 287 -21.38 -14.65 5.74
CA VAL A 287 -22.35 -13.61 6.12
C VAL A 287 -23.62 -13.82 5.29
N LYS A 288 -24.24 -15.00 5.46
CA LYS A 288 -25.62 -15.24 5.02
C LYS A 288 -26.64 -15.17 6.18
N GLY A 289 -26.25 -14.67 7.36
CA GLY A 289 -27.15 -14.60 8.52
C GLY A 289 -26.83 -13.55 9.60
N GLY A 290 -25.94 -12.59 9.35
CA GLY A 290 -25.42 -11.65 10.36
C GLY A 290 -24.06 -12.09 10.93
N LEU A 291 -23.23 -11.13 11.33
CA LEU A 291 -21.89 -11.41 11.87
C LEU A 291 -22.00 -11.97 13.29
N PRO A 292 -21.42 -13.14 13.60
CA PRO A 292 -21.57 -13.75 14.90
C PRO A 292 -20.57 -13.13 15.88
N THR A 293 -20.80 -11.91 16.34
CA THR A 293 -19.89 -11.21 17.27
C THR A 293 -19.69 -11.98 18.57
N SER A 294 -20.59 -12.90 18.93
CA SER A 294 -20.50 -13.82 20.07
C SER A 294 -19.74 -15.13 19.79
N ASP A 295 -19.42 -15.45 18.52
CA ASP A 295 -18.63 -16.63 18.16
C ASP A 295 -17.17 -16.43 18.59
N LEU A 296 -16.70 -17.33 19.44
CA LEU A 296 -15.37 -17.25 20.05
C LEU A 296 -14.24 -17.45 19.03
N GLU A 297 -14.45 -18.25 17.99
CA GLU A 297 -13.45 -18.45 16.94
C GLU A 297 -13.39 -17.23 16.02
N PHE A 298 -14.54 -16.64 15.68
CA PHE A 298 -14.57 -15.36 14.97
C PHE A 298 -13.85 -14.26 15.76
N GLN A 299 -14.17 -14.09 17.05
CA GLN A 299 -13.49 -13.13 17.92
C GLN A 299 -11.98 -13.38 17.96
N ARG A 300 -11.55 -14.64 18.06
CA ARG A 300 -10.13 -15.01 18.10
C ARG A 300 -9.42 -14.65 16.79
N MET A 301 -10.03 -14.94 15.64
CA MET A 301 -9.47 -14.59 14.31
C MET A 301 -9.37 -13.10 14.12
N TYR A 302 -10.43 -12.36 14.43
CA TYR A 302 -10.43 -10.91 14.34
C TYR A 302 -9.34 -10.31 15.24
N ARG A 303 -9.27 -10.71 16.52
CA ARG A 303 -8.26 -10.19 17.45
C ARG A 303 -6.85 -10.47 16.97
N ARG A 304 -6.58 -11.64 16.39
CA ARG A 304 -5.27 -11.97 15.80
C ARG A 304 -4.95 -11.06 14.60
N ALA A 305 -5.93 -10.77 13.74
CA ALA A 305 -5.75 -9.82 12.64
C ALA A 305 -5.49 -8.39 13.10
N PHE A 306 -6.25 -7.92 14.09
CA PHE A 306 -6.04 -6.60 14.69
C PHE A 306 -4.64 -6.48 15.33
N VAL A 307 -4.22 -7.48 16.11
CA VAL A 307 -2.89 -7.50 16.75
C VAL A 307 -1.79 -7.53 15.69
N LEU A 308 -1.95 -8.31 14.62
CA LEU A 308 -1.00 -8.35 13.51
C LEU A 308 -0.91 -6.99 12.81
N GLY A 309 -2.05 -6.37 12.44
CA GLY A 309 -2.08 -5.03 11.84
C GLY A 309 -1.41 -3.97 12.74
N HIS A 310 -1.70 -4.01 14.05
CA HIS A 310 -1.09 -3.12 15.04
C HIS A 310 0.44 -3.28 15.09
N ALA A 311 0.94 -4.52 15.12
CA ALA A 311 2.38 -4.81 15.10
C ALA A 311 3.08 -4.34 13.82
N TYR A 312 2.35 -4.22 12.70
CA TYR A 312 2.84 -3.68 11.44
C TYR A 312 2.53 -2.18 11.26
N GLY A 313 1.97 -1.52 12.26
CA GLY A 313 1.83 -0.06 12.29
C GLY A 313 0.61 0.48 11.55
N PHE A 314 -0.50 -0.25 11.52
CA PHE A 314 -1.81 0.30 11.13
C PHE A 314 -2.91 -0.19 12.06
N SER A 315 -4.04 0.51 12.03
CA SER A 315 -5.27 0.03 12.65
C SER A 315 -6.17 -0.54 11.57
N THR A 316 -6.93 -1.57 11.92
CA THR A 316 -7.86 -2.21 11.00
C THR A 316 -9.15 -2.53 11.72
N ASN A 317 -10.28 -2.22 11.08
CA ASN A 317 -11.57 -2.69 11.51
C ASN A 317 -12.56 -2.72 10.35
N ASP A 318 -13.62 -3.50 10.51
CA ASP A 318 -14.77 -3.47 9.61
C ASP A 318 -15.50 -2.13 9.78
N SER A 319 -15.83 -1.49 8.64
CA SER A 319 -16.37 -0.12 8.61
C SER A 319 -17.90 -0.05 8.54
N GLY A 320 -18.61 -1.19 8.42
CA GLY A 320 -20.07 -1.14 8.17
C GLY A 320 -20.89 -2.39 8.50
N GLY A 321 -20.27 -3.55 8.68
CA GLY A 321 -20.93 -4.80 9.07
C GLY A 321 -21.09 -4.99 10.59
N ILE A 322 -20.18 -4.44 11.41
CA ILE A 322 -20.21 -4.63 12.88
C ILE A 322 -20.68 -3.35 13.59
N HIS A 323 -21.86 -3.44 14.20
CA HIS A 323 -22.52 -2.33 14.87
C HIS A 323 -23.28 -2.81 16.12
N PRO A 324 -23.60 -1.92 17.08
CA PRO A 324 -24.55 -2.23 18.15
C PRO A 324 -25.94 -2.61 17.59
N ASP A 325 -26.71 -3.40 18.34
CA ASP A 325 -28.13 -3.63 18.02
C ASP A 325 -28.94 -2.42 18.49
N ILE A 326 -29.40 -1.60 17.55
CA ILE A 326 -30.23 -0.43 17.83
C ILE A 326 -31.58 -0.62 17.16
N ARG A 327 -32.64 -0.60 17.97
CA ARG A 327 -34.01 -0.56 17.46
C ARG A 327 -34.50 0.87 17.42
N TRP A 328 -35.19 1.22 16.35
CA TRP A 328 -35.65 2.58 16.10
C TRP A 328 -37.17 2.67 16.08
N ASP A 329 -37.71 3.75 16.63
CA ASP A 329 -39.05 4.21 16.27
C ASP A 329 -38.96 5.03 14.98
N TRP A 330 -39.36 4.42 13.88
CA TRP A 330 -39.32 5.02 12.55
C TRP A 330 -40.32 6.15 12.32
N ARG A 331 -41.18 6.47 13.30
CA ARG A 331 -42.06 7.65 13.26
C ARG A 331 -41.38 8.90 13.82
N THR A 332 -40.39 8.73 14.68
CA THR A 332 -39.78 9.82 15.46
C THR A 332 -38.27 9.91 15.27
N GLY A 333 -37.61 8.82 14.87
CA GLY A 333 -36.16 8.73 14.74
C GLY A 333 -35.47 8.56 16.09
N THR A 334 -36.19 8.14 17.13
CA THR A 334 -35.61 7.87 18.45
C THR A 334 -35.30 6.39 18.62
N PRO A 335 -34.19 6.04 19.30
CA PRO A 335 -33.92 4.66 19.66
C PRO A 335 -34.94 4.16 20.68
N THR A 336 -35.49 2.96 20.47
CA THR A 336 -36.38 2.27 21.41
C THR A 336 -35.63 1.26 22.29
N SER A 337 -34.53 0.72 21.78
CA SER A 337 -33.57 -0.09 22.56
C SER A 337 -32.18 0.01 21.94
N VAL A 338 -31.16 -0.14 22.79
CA VAL A 338 -29.75 -0.13 22.39
C VAL A 338 -29.03 -1.25 23.15
N ASP A 339 -28.36 -2.14 22.43
CA ASP A 339 -27.52 -3.19 23.01
C ASP A 339 -26.11 -3.13 22.40
N TRP A 340 -25.14 -2.84 23.27
CA TRP A 340 -23.71 -2.77 22.95
C TRP A 340 -22.96 -4.06 23.23
N SER A 341 -23.59 -5.07 23.84
CA SER A 341 -22.91 -6.25 24.39
C SER A 341 -22.01 -6.96 23.38
N GLY A 342 -22.51 -7.22 22.17
CA GLY A 342 -21.74 -7.84 21.09
C GLY A 342 -20.58 -6.97 20.58
N TYR A 343 -20.81 -5.65 20.47
CA TYR A 343 -19.78 -4.69 20.04
C TYR A 343 -18.66 -4.60 21.08
N ASP A 344 -19.01 -4.46 22.36
CA ASP A 344 -18.09 -4.37 23.49
C ASP A 344 -17.29 -5.66 23.67
N GLN A 345 -17.93 -6.81 23.53
CA GLN A 345 -17.26 -8.11 23.64
C GLN A 345 -16.19 -8.29 22.57
N LEU A 346 -16.46 -7.88 21.32
CA LEU A 346 -15.51 -8.02 20.23
C LEU A 346 -14.41 -6.93 20.29
N TYR A 347 -14.81 -5.66 20.32
CA TYR A 347 -13.91 -4.52 20.12
C TYR A 347 -13.38 -3.88 21.39
N GLY A 348 -14.01 -4.13 22.54
CA GLY A 348 -13.59 -3.52 23.80
C GLY A 348 -12.10 -3.71 24.11
N PRO A 349 -11.55 -4.94 24.03
CA PRO A 349 -10.12 -5.18 24.25
C PRO A 349 -9.19 -4.50 23.23
N MET A 350 -9.67 -4.20 22.01
CA MET A 350 -8.89 -3.48 20.99
C MET A 350 -8.89 -1.98 21.27
N LEU A 351 -10.08 -1.42 21.53
CA LEU A 351 -10.31 0.02 21.74
C LEU A 351 -9.74 0.52 23.07
N SER A 352 -9.71 -0.32 24.10
CA SER A 352 -9.04 -0.03 25.38
C SER A 352 -7.51 -0.10 25.29
N GLY A 353 -6.98 -0.78 24.26
CA GLY A 353 -5.56 -1.10 24.15
C GLY A 353 -5.13 -2.32 24.98
N GLU A 354 -6.05 -3.05 25.60
CA GLU A 354 -5.75 -4.28 26.36
C GLU A 354 -4.94 -5.30 25.53
N LEU A 355 -5.29 -5.48 24.25
CA LEU A 355 -4.64 -6.47 23.39
C LEU A 355 -3.24 -6.06 22.90
N THR A 356 -2.98 -4.76 22.77
CA THR A 356 -1.82 -4.22 22.05
C THR A 356 -0.96 -3.29 22.89
N GLY A 357 -1.33 -3.05 24.15
CA GLY A 357 -0.70 -2.09 25.05
C GLY A 357 -1.05 -0.62 24.76
N SER A 358 -1.75 -0.34 23.66
CA SER A 358 -2.26 1.00 23.34
C SER A 358 -3.50 0.94 22.45
N PRO A 359 -4.44 1.89 22.58
CA PRO A 359 -5.58 2.02 21.68
C PRO A 359 -5.16 2.22 20.21
N PRO A 360 -6.03 1.91 19.24
CA PRO A 360 -5.73 2.13 17.83
C PRO A 360 -5.40 3.59 17.50
N ASN A 361 -4.58 3.78 16.47
CA ASN A 361 -4.18 5.11 16.01
C ASN A 361 -5.35 5.84 15.31
N THR A 362 -6.21 5.07 14.66
CA THR A 362 -7.42 5.52 13.98
C THR A 362 -8.45 4.38 14.01
N TRP A 363 -9.75 4.70 14.06
CA TRP A 363 -10.82 3.71 14.07
C TRP A 363 -12.06 4.16 13.30
N SER A 364 -12.61 3.31 12.43
CA SER A 364 -13.90 3.59 11.79
C SER A 364 -15.02 3.32 12.78
N LEU A 365 -15.85 4.32 13.04
CA LEU A 365 -17.06 4.20 13.84
C LEU A 365 -18.07 3.26 13.17
N PRO A 366 -19.06 2.72 13.91
CA PRO A 366 -20.19 1.97 13.34
C PRO A 366 -21.19 2.92 12.62
N ILE A 367 -20.65 3.77 11.76
CA ILE A 367 -21.35 4.74 10.90
C ILE A 367 -20.68 4.64 9.52
N GLY A 368 -21.10 3.65 8.75
CA GLY A 368 -20.56 3.37 7.42
C GLY A 368 -21.41 3.93 6.29
N THR A 369 -20.89 3.82 5.05
CA THR A 369 -21.55 4.22 3.80
C THR A 369 -22.99 3.68 3.71
N TRP A 370 -23.17 2.42 4.08
CA TRP A 370 -24.47 1.74 4.02
C TRP A 370 -25.36 2.05 5.23
N SER A 371 -24.79 2.55 6.32
CA SER A 371 -25.48 2.79 7.60
C SER A 371 -26.30 4.07 7.63
N LEU A 372 -26.19 4.95 6.61
CA LEU A 372 -26.92 6.22 6.50
C LEU A 372 -27.65 6.38 5.16
N GLY A 373 -27.97 5.26 4.49
CA GLY A 373 -28.80 5.28 3.28
C GLY A 373 -28.09 5.57 1.95
N ILE A 374 -26.75 5.55 1.90
CA ILE A 374 -25.99 5.65 0.65
C ILE A 374 -25.82 4.22 0.12
N GLY A 375 -26.85 3.69 -0.54
CA GLY A 375 -26.81 2.35 -1.11
C GLY A 375 -27.50 2.18 -2.46
N MET A 376 -27.12 1.11 -3.18
CA MET A 376 -27.57 0.75 -4.54
C MET A 376 -29.09 0.67 -4.74
N TRP A 377 -29.89 0.66 -3.66
CA TRP A 377 -31.34 0.41 -3.67
C TRP A 377 -32.21 1.60 -3.21
N GLY A 378 -31.66 2.81 -3.14
CA GLY A 378 -32.49 4.03 -3.21
C GLY A 378 -33.36 4.39 -2.01
N GLY A 379 -33.03 3.91 -0.81
CA GLY A 379 -33.72 4.31 0.42
C GLY A 379 -32.78 4.76 1.52
N PHE A 380 -33.29 5.55 2.48
CA PHE A 380 -32.59 5.87 3.72
C PHE A 380 -32.76 4.73 4.73
N ALA A 381 -31.66 4.16 5.21
CA ALA A 381 -31.66 3.22 6.32
C ALA A 381 -30.58 3.67 7.31
N VAL A 382 -31.00 3.96 8.55
CA VAL A 382 -30.10 3.91 9.70
C VAL A 382 -30.13 2.47 10.18
N LEU A 383 -28.96 1.89 10.49
CA LEU A 383 -28.71 0.51 10.97
C LEU A 383 -29.99 -0.30 11.24
N GLY A 384 -30.34 -1.21 10.33
CA GLY A 384 -31.50 -2.12 10.46
C GLY A 384 -32.85 -1.60 9.92
N GLY A 385 -32.90 -0.42 9.28
CA GLY A 385 -34.12 0.11 8.65
C GLY A 385 -34.46 -0.49 7.27
N HIS A 386 -35.75 -0.51 6.91
CA HIS A 386 -36.18 -0.82 5.54
C HIS A 386 -35.92 0.38 4.61
N PRO A 387 -35.36 0.17 3.40
CA PRO A 387 -35.16 1.25 2.45
C PRO A 387 -36.51 1.87 2.04
N SER A 388 -36.63 3.19 2.14
CA SER A 388 -37.78 3.95 1.61
C SER A 388 -37.34 5.34 1.12
N PRO A 389 -38.07 5.97 0.18
CA PRO A 389 -37.72 7.27 -0.39
C PRO A 389 -37.62 8.36 0.68
N VAL A 390 -36.53 9.15 0.68
CA VAL A 390 -36.26 10.22 1.68
C VAL A 390 -37.41 11.25 1.79
N SER A 391 -38.18 11.45 0.70
CA SER A 391 -39.32 12.36 0.65
C SER A 391 -40.41 12.05 1.69
N ASP A 392 -40.51 10.79 2.11
CA ASP A 392 -41.66 10.29 2.87
C ASP A 392 -41.46 10.42 4.38
N TRP A 393 -40.24 10.75 4.82
CA TRP A 393 -39.83 10.63 6.23
C TRP A 393 -39.86 11.94 7.05
N LYS A 394 -40.31 13.07 6.48
CA LYS A 394 -40.55 14.34 7.21
C LYS A 394 -39.45 14.75 8.22
N GLY A 395 -38.17 14.49 7.94
CA GLY A 395 -37.03 14.85 8.81
C GLY A 395 -36.61 13.80 9.86
N VAL A 396 -37.33 12.69 10.00
CA VAL A 396 -36.98 11.55 10.88
C VAL A 396 -35.55 11.02 10.66
N PRO A 397 -35.06 10.84 9.41
CA PRO A 397 -33.68 10.52 9.11
C PRO A 397 -32.62 11.38 9.80
N ASP A 398 -32.87 12.69 9.87
CA ASP A 398 -31.94 13.64 10.47
C ASP A 398 -31.91 13.46 11.99
N ILE A 399 -33.09 13.25 12.60
CA ILE A 399 -33.22 12.98 14.04
C ILE A 399 -32.55 11.65 14.41
N ALA A 400 -32.77 10.60 13.61
CA ALA A 400 -32.14 9.30 13.81
C ALA A 400 -30.61 9.38 13.71
N THR A 401 -30.10 10.08 12.70
CA THR A 401 -28.65 10.31 12.53
C THR A 401 -28.06 11.09 13.70
N GLN A 402 -28.75 12.14 14.18
CA GLN A 402 -28.34 12.90 15.36
C GLN A 402 -28.31 12.03 16.61
N ASN A 403 -29.33 11.20 16.83
CA ASN A 403 -29.41 10.30 17.97
C ASN A 403 -28.35 9.20 17.90
N LEU A 404 -28.05 8.67 16.72
CA LEU A 404 -26.94 7.72 16.53
C LEU A 404 -25.60 8.34 16.94
N ALA A 405 -25.34 9.58 16.49
CA ALA A 405 -24.12 10.31 16.86
C ALA A 405 -24.02 10.50 18.39
N LYS A 406 -25.12 10.88 19.05
CA LYS A 406 -25.17 11.02 20.52
C LYS A 406 -24.89 9.71 21.24
N LEU A 407 -25.55 8.62 20.82
CA LEU A 407 -25.38 7.30 21.40
C LEU A 407 -23.93 6.82 21.31
N ILE A 408 -23.31 6.94 20.13
CA ILE A 408 -21.92 6.54 19.91
C ILE A 408 -20.97 7.37 20.78
N VAL A 409 -21.10 8.70 20.79
CA VAL A 409 -20.20 9.55 21.56
C VAL A 409 -20.38 9.37 23.07
N GLN A 410 -21.61 9.17 23.53
CA GLN A 410 -21.89 8.84 24.92
C GLN A 410 -21.21 7.52 25.31
N HIS A 411 -21.41 6.46 24.51
CA HIS A 411 -20.81 5.15 24.78
C HIS A 411 -19.28 5.21 24.80
N TRP A 412 -18.65 5.88 23.82
CA TRP A 412 -17.19 6.05 23.80
C TRP A 412 -16.68 6.77 25.05
N LYS A 413 -17.40 7.79 25.53
CA LYS A 413 -17.06 8.51 26.77
C LYS A 413 -17.20 7.62 28.00
N GLU A 414 -18.28 6.85 28.10
CA GLU A 414 -18.53 5.90 29.19
C GLU A 414 -17.46 4.80 29.25
N LYS A 415 -16.98 4.32 28.11
CA LYS A 415 -15.93 3.29 28.00
C LYS A 415 -14.51 3.85 28.11
N GLY A 416 -14.32 5.17 28.06
CA GLY A 416 -13.01 5.81 28.02
C GLY A 416 -12.23 5.55 26.71
N TRP A 417 -12.92 5.29 25.61
CA TRP A 417 -12.30 5.03 24.30
C TRP A 417 -11.92 6.32 23.57
N PRO A 418 -10.87 6.32 22.73
CA PRO A 418 -10.30 7.54 22.14
C PRO A 418 -11.15 8.08 20.98
N ILE A 419 -12.24 8.81 21.29
CA ILE A 419 -13.17 9.34 20.28
C ILE A 419 -12.49 10.26 19.24
N ASP A 420 -11.47 11.02 19.63
CA ASP A 420 -10.76 11.95 18.74
C ASP A 420 -9.93 11.24 17.64
N LYS A 421 -9.69 9.93 17.80
CA LYS A 421 -9.03 9.08 16.81
C LYS A 421 -10.02 8.35 15.90
N THR A 422 -11.29 8.74 15.91
CA THR A 422 -12.33 8.03 15.16
C THR A 422 -12.84 8.84 13.99
N PHE A 423 -13.47 8.15 13.04
CA PHE A 423 -14.14 8.76 11.91
C PHE A 423 -15.38 7.98 11.50
N ALA A 424 -16.36 8.64 10.90
CA ALA A 424 -17.50 8.05 10.22
C ALA A 424 -17.20 7.97 8.72
N TYR A 425 -17.07 6.76 8.18
CA TYR A 425 -16.83 6.54 6.75
C TYR A 425 -18.15 6.56 5.99
N ILE A 426 -18.59 7.75 5.55
CA ILE A 426 -19.97 7.92 5.10
C ILE A 426 -20.18 7.69 3.59
N ALA A 427 -19.14 7.74 2.77
CA ALA A 427 -19.28 7.55 1.34
C ALA A 427 -17.99 7.06 0.69
N ASP A 428 -18.11 5.97 -0.07
CA ASP A 428 -17.05 5.44 -0.93
C ASP A 428 -17.20 5.96 -2.38
N GLU A 429 -16.16 6.63 -2.89
CA GLU A 429 -16.01 7.20 -4.24
C GLU A 429 -17.33 7.75 -4.82
N PRO A 430 -18.00 8.70 -4.14
CA PRO A 430 -19.35 9.09 -4.49
C PRO A 430 -19.46 9.70 -5.88
N VAL A 431 -20.32 9.11 -6.70
CA VAL A 431 -20.76 9.69 -7.98
C VAL A 431 -21.93 10.66 -7.76
N HIS A 432 -21.95 11.78 -8.50
CA HIS A 432 -22.95 12.84 -8.35
C HIS A 432 -24.40 12.36 -8.44
N LYS A 433 -24.69 11.37 -9.30
CA LYS A 433 -26.00 10.76 -9.43
C LYS A 433 -25.89 9.26 -9.25
N LEU A 434 -26.59 8.74 -8.25
CA LEU A 434 -26.92 7.32 -8.12
C LEU A 434 -28.34 7.11 -8.65
N TYR A 435 -28.68 5.87 -9.02
CA TYR A 435 -29.94 5.51 -9.71
C TYR A 435 -31.21 6.13 -9.09
N TYR A 436 -31.20 6.38 -7.78
CA TYR A 436 -32.33 6.91 -7.01
C TYR A 436 -32.09 8.30 -6.39
N TYR A 437 -30.87 8.84 -6.45
CA TYR A 437 -30.52 10.13 -5.85
C TYR A 437 -30.08 11.12 -6.91
N ALA A 438 -30.83 12.22 -7.01
CA ALA A 438 -30.58 13.27 -7.98
C ALA A 438 -29.29 14.06 -7.73
N ASP A 439 -28.80 14.06 -6.47
CA ASP A 439 -27.58 14.74 -6.04
C ASP A 439 -27.02 14.05 -4.77
N THR A 440 -26.09 13.11 -4.96
CA THR A 440 -25.46 12.35 -3.87
C THR A 440 -24.64 13.26 -2.95
N TYR A 441 -24.02 14.32 -3.47
CA TYR A 441 -23.20 15.23 -2.66
C TYR A 441 -24.04 16.05 -1.67
N LYS A 442 -25.26 16.45 -2.07
CA LYS A 442 -26.25 17.02 -1.14
C LYS A 442 -26.63 16.06 -0.02
N LEU A 443 -26.82 14.78 -0.33
CA LEU A 443 -27.16 13.77 0.67
C LEU A 443 -26.02 13.60 1.68
N ILE A 444 -24.77 13.48 1.19
CA ILE A 444 -23.57 13.38 2.04
C ILE A 444 -23.43 14.61 2.93
N ALA A 445 -23.54 15.82 2.36
CA ALA A 445 -23.52 17.08 3.10
C ALA A 445 -24.60 17.14 4.19
N LYS A 446 -25.83 16.71 3.88
CA LYS A 446 -26.94 16.68 4.84
C LYS A 446 -26.69 15.68 5.97
N ASN A 447 -26.19 14.49 5.66
CA ASN A 447 -25.85 13.47 6.65
C ASN A 447 -24.72 13.96 7.58
N ALA A 448 -23.71 14.62 7.02
CA ALA A 448 -22.63 15.23 7.80
C ALA A 448 -23.17 16.30 8.77
N ASP A 449 -24.02 17.22 8.30
CA ASP A 449 -24.67 18.22 9.17
C ASP A 449 -25.48 17.56 10.29
N SER A 450 -26.22 16.50 9.98
CA SER A 450 -27.02 15.77 10.97
C SER A 450 -26.13 15.06 12.00
N LEU A 451 -25.01 14.47 11.59
CA LEU A 451 -24.04 13.89 12.53
C LEU A 451 -23.46 14.96 13.47
N HIS A 452 -23.04 16.11 12.92
CA HIS A 452 -22.47 17.21 13.71
C HIS A 452 -23.48 17.84 14.67
N LYS A 453 -24.75 17.97 14.28
CA LYS A 453 -25.83 18.39 15.17
C LYS A 453 -26.06 17.39 16.31
N GLY A 454 -25.86 16.10 16.04
CA GLY A 454 -25.90 15.07 17.07
C GLY A 454 -24.72 15.20 18.03
N SER A 455 -23.51 15.34 17.49
CA SER A 455 -22.31 15.61 18.26
C SER A 455 -21.20 16.21 17.37
N PRO A 456 -20.53 17.28 17.79
CA PRO A 456 -19.40 17.86 17.05
C PRO A 456 -18.12 17.00 17.11
N HIS A 457 -18.09 15.93 17.93
CA HIS A 457 -16.93 15.03 18.03
C HIS A 457 -16.84 14.00 16.88
N ILE A 458 -17.84 13.91 16.01
CA ILE A 458 -17.82 12.97 14.89
C ILE A 458 -17.08 13.59 13.71
N HIS A 459 -15.93 13.02 13.35
CA HIS A 459 -15.24 13.38 12.11
C HIS A 459 -15.80 12.59 10.94
N VAL A 460 -16.35 13.29 9.95
CA VAL A 460 -16.91 12.70 8.74
C VAL A 460 -15.84 12.55 7.67
N MET A 461 -15.74 11.35 7.09
CA MET A 461 -14.76 10.99 6.05
C MET A 461 -15.44 10.52 4.77
N VAL A 462 -14.86 10.92 3.63
CA VAL A 462 -15.24 10.46 2.28
C VAL A 462 -13.99 10.11 1.47
N THR A 463 -14.08 9.09 0.61
CA THR A 463 -13.04 8.80 -0.38
C THR A 463 -13.23 9.64 -1.64
N ASP A 464 -13.00 10.94 -1.51
CA ASP A 464 -13.07 11.89 -2.63
C ASP A 464 -12.17 13.11 -2.38
N VAL A 465 -12.05 13.95 -3.41
CA VAL A 465 -11.44 15.28 -3.37
C VAL A 465 -12.51 16.38 -3.53
N PRO A 466 -12.34 17.56 -2.91
CA PRO A 466 -13.36 18.62 -2.86
C PRO A 466 -13.49 19.43 -4.17
N TYR A 467 -12.89 18.97 -5.27
CA TYR A 467 -12.87 19.66 -6.54
C TYR A 467 -13.19 18.72 -7.70
N ILE A 468 -13.57 19.32 -8.83
CA ILE A 468 -13.88 18.59 -10.06
C ILE A 468 -12.59 18.10 -10.69
N THR A 469 -12.51 16.79 -10.93
CA THR A 469 -11.35 16.13 -11.52
C THR A 469 -11.51 15.88 -13.03
N TYR A 470 -12.73 16.02 -13.58
CA TYR A 470 -13.06 15.75 -14.99
C TYR A 470 -13.97 16.85 -15.57
N LYS A 471 -13.61 17.46 -16.71
CA LYS A 471 -14.38 18.58 -17.33
C LYS A 471 -15.83 18.25 -17.73
N ASN A 472 -16.18 16.96 -17.86
CA ASN A 472 -17.53 16.53 -18.24
C ASN A 472 -18.44 16.22 -17.03
N GLN A 473 -17.98 16.49 -15.80
CA GLN A 473 -18.76 16.37 -14.57
C GLN A 473 -19.74 17.56 -14.38
N VAL A 474 -20.55 17.86 -15.39
CA VAL A 474 -21.55 18.93 -15.32
C VAL A 474 -22.55 18.61 -14.20
N GLY A 475 -22.67 19.50 -13.21
CA GLY A 475 -23.54 19.35 -12.04
C GLY A 475 -22.84 18.81 -10.78
N HIS A 476 -21.59 18.37 -10.84
CA HIS A 476 -20.84 17.88 -9.67
C HIS A 476 -20.36 19.03 -8.77
N ASN A 477 -21.27 19.63 -8.00
CA ASN A 477 -20.90 20.63 -7.01
C ASN A 477 -20.40 19.98 -5.72
N LYS A 478 -19.19 19.40 -5.75
CA LYS A 478 -18.56 18.80 -4.55
C LYS A 478 -18.31 19.82 -3.43
N LEU A 479 -18.24 21.11 -3.76
CA LEU A 479 -18.04 22.19 -2.80
C LEU A 479 -19.18 22.28 -1.76
N ILE A 480 -20.36 21.71 -2.04
CA ILE A 480 -21.45 21.67 -1.05
C ILE A 480 -21.10 20.85 0.21
N MET A 481 -20.13 19.94 0.10
CA MET A 481 -19.65 19.12 1.21
C MET A 481 -18.52 19.81 2.00
N VAL A 482 -17.91 20.89 1.47
CA VAL A 482 -16.85 21.65 2.15
C VAL A 482 -17.41 22.33 3.39
N GLY A 483 -16.66 22.27 4.49
CA GLY A 483 -17.08 22.74 5.82
C GLY A 483 -18.04 21.78 6.55
N LYS A 484 -18.33 20.62 5.95
CA LYS A 484 -19.18 19.55 6.53
C LYS A 484 -18.46 18.21 6.60
N VAL A 485 -17.65 17.91 5.59
CA VAL A 485 -16.70 16.80 5.64
C VAL A 485 -15.45 17.24 6.39
N ASN A 486 -14.99 16.41 7.33
CA ASN A 486 -13.79 16.69 8.11
C ASN A 486 -12.53 16.04 7.50
N ILE A 487 -12.68 14.89 6.84
CA ILE A 487 -11.58 14.10 6.27
C ILE A 487 -11.83 13.85 4.79
N TRP A 488 -10.96 14.39 3.94
CA TRP A 488 -10.97 14.14 2.50
C TRP A 488 -9.88 13.12 2.15
N ALA A 489 -10.27 11.87 1.89
CA ALA A 489 -9.35 10.82 1.46
C ALA A 489 -9.32 10.74 -0.07
N GLY A 490 -8.42 11.49 -0.70
CA GLY A 490 -8.32 11.52 -2.15
C GLY A 490 -7.61 10.28 -2.71
N ALA A 491 -8.14 9.73 -3.80
CA ALA A 491 -7.40 8.82 -4.67
C ALA A 491 -6.06 9.47 -5.04
N SER A 492 -4.93 8.78 -4.90
CA SER A 492 -3.59 9.37 -5.11
C SER A 492 -3.42 10.02 -6.49
N ALA A 493 -3.98 9.45 -7.57
CA ALA A 493 -4.00 10.05 -8.91
C ALA A 493 -4.91 11.30 -9.06
N GLN A 494 -5.76 11.57 -8.08
CA GLN A 494 -6.67 12.73 -8.04
C GLN A 494 -6.24 13.78 -6.99
N PHE A 495 -5.30 13.42 -6.11
CA PHE A 495 -4.83 14.25 -5.01
C PHE A 495 -3.83 15.28 -5.52
N ILE A 496 -4.24 16.54 -5.59
CA ILE A 496 -3.40 17.67 -5.99
C ILE A 496 -2.89 18.31 -4.70
N PRO A 497 -1.58 18.18 -4.35
CA PRO A 497 -1.08 18.60 -3.05
C PRO A 497 -1.40 20.06 -2.70
N SER A 498 -1.19 20.99 -3.63
CA SER A 498 -1.44 22.41 -3.42
C SER A 498 -2.90 22.73 -3.06
N ARG A 499 -3.87 22.05 -3.69
CA ARG A 499 -5.31 22.24 -3.39
C ARG A 499 -5.73 21.57 -2.08
N MET A 500 -5.17 20.41 -1.76
CA MET A 500 -5.47 19.73 -0.51
C MET A 500 -4.87 20.49 0.69
N GLN A 501 -3.69 21.08 0.52
CA GLN A 501 -3.08 21.96 1.53
C GLN A 501 -3.90 23.24 1.78
N GLU A 502 -4.57 23.79 0.78
CA GLU A 502 -5.56 24.88 0.99
C GLU A 502 -6.69 24.42 1.91
N ARG A 503 -7.15 23.17 1.80
CA ARG A 503 -8.16 22.63 2.72
C ARG A 503 -7.65 22.41 4.13
N GLN A 504 -6.41 21.97 4.28
CA GLN A 504 -5.79 21.82 5.60
C GLN A 504 -5.69 23.15 6.36
N LYS A 505 -5.42 24.25 5.65
CA LYS A 505 -5.40 25.60 6.25
C LYS A 505 -6.76 26.03 6.81
N GLU A 506 -7.84 25.47 6.27
CA GLU A 506 -9.23 25.69 6.70
C GLU A 506 -9.68 24.69 7.78
N GLY A 507 -8.78 23.83 8.27
CA GLY A 507 -9.03 22.88 9.36
C GLY A 507 -9.43 21.47 8.91
N ASP A 508 -9.52 21.19 7.61
CA ASP A 508 -9.82 19.84 7.14
C ASP A 508 -8.60 18.92 7.29
N HIS A 509 -8.84 17.64 7.56
CA HIS A 509 -7.83 16.61 7.41
C HIS A 509 -7.83 16.08 5.99
N VAL A 510 -6.64 15.84 5.44
CA VAL A 510 -6.49 15.28 4.09
C VAL A 510 -5.72 13.99 4.15
N TRP A 511 -6.28 12.94 3.56
CA TRP A 511 -5.69 11.62 3.46
C TRP A 511 -5.51 11.28 1.98
N PHE A 512 -4.64 10.32 1.67
CA PHE A 512 -4.67 9.68 0.37
C PHE A 512 -4.74 8.16 0.49
N TYR A 513 -5.22 7.53 -0.58
CA TYR A 513 -5.28 6.08 -0.70
C TYR A 513 -4.89 5.61 -2.10
N GLN A 514 -4.88 4.29 -2.31
CA GLN A 514 -4.44 3.69 -3.56
C GLN A 514 -5.32 4.14 -4.73
N ALA A 515 -4.71 4.71 -5.77
CA ALA A 515 -5.31 4.89 -7.08
C ALA A 515 -4.26 5.36 -8.09
N GLY A 516 -4.16 4.66 -9.22
CA GLY A 516 -3.32 5.05 -10.34
C GLY A 516 -1.85 4.62 -10.28
N GLY A 517 -1.37 4.07 -9.16
CA GLY A 517 0.01 3.56 -9.01
C GLY A 517 1.07 4.62 -9.34
N PRO A 518 2.27 4.22 -9.76
CA PRO A 518 3.24 5.13 -10.35
C PRO A 518 2.64 5.91 -11.55
N PRO A 519 2.92 7.23 -11.65
CA PRO A 519 3.93 7.98 -10.92
C PRO A 519 3.35 8.73 -9.71
N PHE A 520 2.14 8.40 -9.25
CA PHE A 520 1.49 9.11 -8.14
C PHE A 520 1.97 8.58 -6.79
N ILE A 521 2.09 7.27 -6.62
CA ILE A 521 2.55 6.66 -5.39
C ILE A 521 3.33 5.39 -5.70
N GLY A 522 4.08 4.89 -4.71
CA GLY A 522 4.62 3.53 -4.76
C GLY A 522 3.49 2.51 -4.95
N GLN A 523 3.74 1.52 -5.80
CA GLN A 523 2.76 0.47 -6.12
C GLN A 523 2.37 -0.32 -4.85
N ASN A 524 1.10 -0.70 -4.73
CA ASN A 524 0.53 -1.38 -3.56
C ASN A 524 0.14 -2.86 -3.82
N ASP A 525 0.09 -3.26 -5.08
CA ASP A 525 -0.26 -4.62 -5.48
C ASP A 525 0.97 -5.54 -5.53
N LEU A 526 0.76 -6.79 -5.94
CA LEU A 526 1.82 -7.78 -6.08
C LEU A 526 2.84 -7.44 -7.17
N TYR A 527 2.67 -6.40 -7.96
CA TYR A 527 3.72 -5.94 -8.88
C TYR A 527 4.65 -4.90 -8.26
N SER A 528 4.44 -4.54 -6.99
CA SER A 528 5.32 -3.60 -6.30
C SER A 528 6.78 -4.02 -6.36
N LEU A 529 7.60 -3.17 -6.97
CA LEU A 529 9.06 -3.25 -6.93
C LEU A 529 9.61 -2.14 -6.04
N GLY A 530 10.75 -2.39 -5.39
CA GLY A 530 11.41 -1.39 -4.55
C GLY A 530 10.58 -1.03 -3.30
N PRO A 531 10.48 0.26 -2.93
CA PRO A 531 9.93 0.69 -1.64
C PRO A 531 8.40 0.51 -1.50
N GLY A 532 7.60 0.33 -2.55
CA GLY A 532 6.15 0.06 -2.44
C GLY A 532 5.42 0.95 -1.40
N PHE A 533 4.74 0.32 -0.43
CA PHE A 533 4.09 1.01 0.70
C PHE A 533 5.03 1.84 1.59
N ARG A 534 6.32 1.54 1.65
CA ARG A 534 7.30 2.33 2.42
C ARG A 534 7.32 3.78 1.94
N MET A 535 7.22 3.98 0.61
CA MET A 535 7.26 5.29 -0.03
C MET A 535 6.05 6.17 0.33
N TRP A 536 4.90 5.58 0.68
CA TRP A 536 3.69 6.33 1.02
C TRP A 536 3.91 7.25 2.22
N PHE A 537 4.69 6.82 3.20
CA PHE A 537 4.98 7.60 4.40
C PHE A 537 5.91 8.78 4.12
N TRP A 538 6.84 8.62 3.19
CA TRP A 538 7.70 9.70 2.73
C TRP A 538 6.92 10.73 1.92
N THR A 539 5.98 10.27 1.10
CA THR A 539 4.99 11.12 0.41
C THR A 539 4.12 11.88 1.41
N ALA A 540 3.63 11.20 2.46
CA ALA A 540 2.82 11.83 3.50
C ALA A 540 3.61 12.90 4.26
N TRP A 541 4.90 12.69 4.53
CA TRP A 541 5.77 13.72 5.09
C TRP A 541 5.89 14.92 4.15
N LYS A 542 6.31 14.68 2.89
CA LYS A 542 6.59 15.72 1.88
C LYS A 542 5.43 16.70 1.73
N TYR A 543 4.20 16.18 1.69
CA TYR A 543 3.02 17.01 1.47
C TYR A 543 2.22 17.30 2.74
N HIS A 544 2.76 16.96 3.91
CA HIS A 544 2.13 17.17 5.22
C HIS A 544 0.72 16.56 5.34
N VAL A 545 0.52 15.37 4.76
CA VAL A 545 -0.77 14.66 4.76
C VAL A 545 -1.10 14.14 6.16
N ASN A 546 -2.38 14.22 6.56
CA ASN A 546 -2.83 13.80 7.90
C ASN A 546 -3.05 12.30 8.04
N GLY A 547 -3.19 11.56 6.93
CA GLY A 547 -3.38 10.11 6.98
C GLY A 547 -3.16 9.38 5.67
N VAL A 548 -2.90 8.09 5.80
CA VAL A 548 -2.81 7.11 4.73
C VAL A 548 -3.87 6.05 4.93
N PHE A 549 -4.61 5.76 3.86
CA PHE A 549 -5.72 4.81 3.86
C PHE A 549 -5.44 3.74 2.80
N TYR A 550 -5.70 2.46 3.12
CA TYR A 550 -5.73 1.39 2.13
C TYR A 550 -7.08 0.68 2.19
N TRP A 551 -7.72 0.51 1.04
CA TRP A 551 -9.14 0.14 1.03
C TRP A 551 -9.46 -1.23 1.62
N ALA A 552 -8.55 -2.20 1.60
CA ALA A 552 -8.81 -3.50 2.20
C ALA A 552 -7.51 -4.22 2.56
N ASP A 553 -7.50 -4.97 3.65
CA ASP A 553 -6.35 -5.79 4.05
C ASP A 553 -6.54 -7.30 3.86
N THR A 554 -7.79 -7.78 3.85
CA THR A 554 -8.14 -9.22 3.82
C THR A 554 -9.19 -9.56 2.77
N PHE A 555 -9.18 -8.90 1.63
CA PHE A 555 -10.16 -9.10 0.56
C PHE A 555 -9.93 -10.39 -0.26
N TRP A 556 -9.80 -11.52 0.42
CA TRP A 556 -9.41 -12.81 -0.14
C TRP A 556 -10.48 -13.40 -1.06
N ASN A 557 -10.02 -14.26 -1.97
CA ASN A 557 -10.85 -15.19 -2.71
C ASN A 557 -10.77 -16.58 -2.09
N ASP A 558 -11.88 -17.30 -2.08
CA ASP A 558 -11.95 -18.67 -1.56
C ASP A 558 -10.94 -19.56 -2.31
N ASN A 559 -10.07 -20.27 -1.58
CA ASN A 559 -9.07 -21.20 -2.10
C ASN A 559 -7.98 -20.59 -3.00
N LYS A 560 -7.98 -19.27 -3.21
CA LYS A 560 -6.93 -18.51 -3.91
C LYS A 560 -6.58 -17.28 -3.07
N PRO A 561 -5.83 -17.46 -1.96
CA PRO A 561 -5.63 -16.42 -0.96
C PRO A 561 -4.90 -15.16 -1.47
N ASN A 562 -4.21 -15.30 -2.60
CA ASN A 562 -3.48 -14.25 -3.32
C ASN A 562 -4.32 -13.46 -4.33
N MET A 563 -5.57 -13.88 -4.60
CA MET A 563 -6.43 -13.26 -5.60
C MET A 563 -7.49 -12.39 -4.95
N ASN A 564 -7.66 -11.19 -5.50
CA ASN A 564 -8.83 -10.37 -5.25
C ASN A 564 -9.97 -10.79 -6.18
N PRO A 565 -11.18 -11.13 -5.67
CA PRO A 565 -12.29 -11.57 -6.51
C PRO A 565 -12.99 -10.45 -7.31
N TYR A 566 -12.80 -9.17 -6.96
CA TYR A 566 -13.39 -8.01 -7.66
C TYR A 566 -12.52 -7.47 -8.78
N VAL A 567 -11.21 -7.31 -8.57
CA VAL A 567 -10.34 -6.68 -9.56
C VAL A 567 -9.55 -7.71 -10.36
N ASN A 568 -10.03 -7.99 -11.58
CA ASN A 568 -9.27 -8.72 -12.61
C ASN A 568 -8.02 -7.96 -13.13
N GLN A 569 -7.56 -6.92 -12.42
CA GLN A 569 -6.51 -5.98 -12.86
C GLN A 569 -5.38 -5.78 -11.83
N GLY A 570 -5.55 -6.15 -10.55
CA GLY A 570 -4.52 -5.98 -9.51
C GLY A 570 -4.33 -7.27 -8.72
N LEU A 571 -3.31 -8.06 -9.09
CA LEU A 571 -2.95 -9.25 -8.31
C LEU A 571 -2.61 -8.83 -6.88
N GLY A 572 -3.33 -9.38 -5.92
CA GLY A 572 -3.22 -9.07 -4.50
C GLY A 572 -3.62 -7.66 -4.06
N ASP A 573 -4.26 -6.83 -4.90
CA ASP A 573 -4.88 -5.60 -4.40
C ASP A 573 -5.97 -5.95 -3.37
N GLY A 574 -6.02 -5.26 -2.24
CA GLY A 574 -6.94 -5.56 -1.15
C GLY A 574 -6.59 -6.81 -0.30
N THR A 575 -5.52 -7.55 -0.64
CA THR A 575 -5.08 -8.73 0.14
C THR A 575 -3.63 -8.56 0.56
N ILE A 576 -3.37 -8.00 1.75
CA ILE A 576 -2.00 -7.81 2.26
C ILE A 576 -1.71 -8.64 3.51
N MET A 577 -2.72 -9.05 4.27
CA MET A 577 -2.60 -10.17 5.21
C MET A 577 -3.00 -11.43 4.45
N TYR A 578 -2.40 -12.57 4.77
CA TYR A 578 -2.78 -13.85 4.16
C TYR A 578 -3.55 -14.73 5.18
N PRO A 579 -4.54 -15.51 4.73
CA PRO A 579 -5.31 -16.40 5.60
C PRO A 579 -4.46 -17.61 5.99
N GLY A 580 -3.94 -17.62 7.23
CA GLY A 580 -3.15 -18.76 7.71
C GLY A 580 -3.92 -20.07 7.71
N THR A 581 -5.25 -20.03 7.81
CA THR A 581 -6.15 -21.19 7.79
C THR A 581 -6.29 -21.84 6.42
N GLU A 582 -5.72 -21.23 5.38
CA GLU A 582 -5.78 -21.65 3.98
C GLU A 582 -4.37 -21.87 3.40
N LEU A 583 -3.35 -22.02 4.26
CA LEU A 583 -1.97 -22.26 3.83
C LEU A 583 -1.77 -23.60 3.11
N HIS A 584 -2.64 -24.58 3.36
CA HIS A 584 -2.61 -25.84 2.65
C HIS A 584 -2.80 -25.69 1.13
N PHE A 585 -3.48 -24.63 0.66
CA PHE A 585 -3.61 -24.36 -0.79
C PHE A 585 -2.29 -23.95 -1.45
N ILE A 586 -1.34 -23.44 -0.66
CA ILE A 586 0.00 -23.05 -1.12
C ILE A 586 1.11 -23.95 -0.56
N GLY A 587 0.74 -25.12 -0.02
CA GLY A 587 1.68 -26.20 0.32
C GLY A 587 2.28 -26.14 1.72
N TYR A 588 1.69 -25.39 2.66
CA TYR A 588 2.16 -25.34 4.06
C TYR A 588 1.07 -25.79 5.04
N PRO A 589 1.44 -26.20 6.27
CA PRO A 589 0.46 -26.48 7.32
C PRO A 589 -0.33 -25.23 7.71
N ASP A 590 -1.64 -25.40 7.93
CA ASP A 590 -2.51 -24.30 8.34
C ASP A 590 -2.13 -23.72 9.71
N ILE A 591 -2.21 -22.41 9.81
CA ILE A 591 -2.04 -21.61 11.02
C ILE A 591 -3.39 -21.00 11.36
N HIS A 592 -3.82 -21.15 12.61
CA HIS A 592 -5.10 -20.59 13.05
C HIS A 592 -4.98 -19.07 13.24
N GLY A 593 -4.98 -18.29 12.17
CA GLY A 593 -4.88 -16.83 12.21
C GLY A 593 -4.12 -16.28 11.00
N PRO A 594 -4.14 -14.95 10.77
CA PRO A 594 -3.50 -14.37 9.60
C PRO A 594 -1.98 -14.44 9.70
N ILE A 595 -1.31 -14.39 8.55
CA ILE A 595 0.14 -14.24 8.44
C ILE A 595 0.50 -12.96 7.66
N PRO A 596 1.68 -12.38 7.91
CA PRO A 596 2.07 -11.13 7.26
C PRO A 596 2.54 -11.33 5.82
N SER A 597 2.73 -10.20 5.13
CA SER A 597 3.33 -10.13 3.80
C SER A 597 4.55 -9.20 3.76
N ILE A 598 5.32 -9.27 2.68
CA ILE A 598 6.38 -8.31 2.36
C ILE A 598 5.81 -6.90 2.27
N ARG A 599 4.61 -6.74 1.70
CA ARG A 599 3.92 -5.44 1.63
C ARG A 599 3.58 -4.86 2.99
N MET A 600 3.13 -5.68 3.95
CA MET A 600 2.98 -5.23 5.35
C MET A 600 4.33 -4.80 5.94
N ALA A 601 5.40 -5.53 5.67
CA ALA A 601 6.73 -5.16 6.15
C ALA A 601 7.22 -3.82 5.56
N GLN A 602 6.92 -3.53 4.29
CA GLN A 602 7.16 -2.20 3.70
C GLN A 602 6.35 -1.10 4.39
N TRP A 603 5.09 -1.35 4.71
CA TRP A 603 4.25 -0.42 5.46
C TRP A 603 4.84 -0.11 6.84
N ARG A 604 5.18 -1.14 7.62
CA ARG A 604 5.83 -0.98 8.94
C ARG A 604 7.10 -0.15 8.80
N ARG A 605 7.95 -0.48 7.82
CA ARG A 605 9.20 0.23 7.59
C ARG A 605 8.97 1.71 7.24
N GLY A 606 7.98 2.00 6.40
CA GLY A 606 7.63 3.37 6.04
C GLY A 606 7.13 4.16 7.24
N TYR A 607 6.30 3.54 8.08
CA TYR A 607 5.84 4.17 9.31
C TYR A 607 6.98 4.41 10.31
N GLU A 608 7.90 3.46 10.47
CA GLU A 608 9.09 3.67 11.29
C GLU A 608 9.96 4.81 10.75
N ASP A 609 10.16 4.89 9.43
CA ASP A 609 10.86 6.04 8.80
C ASP A 609 10.14 7.37 9.07
N TYR A 610 8.80 7.40 9.05
CA TYR A 610 8.03 8.58 9.44
C TYR A 610 8.23 8.97 10.90
N ARG A 611 8.40 7.99 11.80
CA ARG A 611 8.72 8.23 13.22
C ARG A 611 10.12 8.82 13.37
N TYR A 612 11.10 8.42 12.54
CA TYR A 612 12.41 9.09 12.46
C TYR A 612 12.27 10.56 12.07
N LEU A 613 11.51 10.86 11.01
CA LEU A 613 11.28 12.24 10.55
C LEU A 613 10.58 13.07 11.63
N THR A 614 9.57 12.49 12.30
CA THR A 614 8.87 13.12 13.43
C THR A 614 9.81 13.43 14.58
N TYR A 615 10.72 12.49 14.91
CA TYR A 615 11.71 12.71 15.95
C TYR A 615 12.67 13.85 15.56
N LEU A 616 13.19 13.88 14.33
CA LEU A 616 14.02 14.98 13.85
C LEU A 616 13.32 16.33 13.97
N LYS A 617 12.02 16.41 13.62
CA LYS A 617 11.21 17.61 13.81
C LYS A 617 11.06 18.01 15.28
N GLN A 618 10.81 17.06 16.18
CA GLN A 618 10.76 17.31 17.63
C GLN A 618 12.08 17.89 18.17
N MET A 619 13.21 17.52 17.56
CA MET A 619 14.53 18.05 17.89
C MET A 619 14.93 19.29 17.05
N HIS A 620 13.94 20.00 16.50
CA HIS A 620 14.12 21.22 15.68
C HIS A 620 14.97 21.05 14.41
N LYS A 621 15.04 19.83 13.86
CA LYS A 621 15.74 19.49 12.61
C LYS A 621 14.80 19.22 11.42
N GLU A 622 13.60 19.81 11.41
CA GLU A 622 12.61 19.62 10.34
C GLU A 622 13.19 19.91 8.94
N LYS A 623 13.98 20.99 8.77
CA LYS A 623 14.63 21.30 7.50
C LYS A 623 15.64 20.26 7.00
N GLU A 624 16.22 19.45 7.89
CA GLU A 624 17.07 18.31 7.49
C GLU A 624 16.19 17.14 7.06
N ALA A 625 15.12 16.84 7.81
CA ALA A 625 14.14 15.83 7.44
C ALA A 625 13.55 16.11 6.04
N ASP A 626 13.15 17.36 5.76
CA ASP A 626 12.63 17.77 4.46
C ASP A 626 13.65 17.57 3.34
N ARG A 627 14.92 17.96 3.56
CA ARG A 627 16.00 17.75 2.58
C ARG A 627 16.26 16.27 2.30
N ILE A 628 16.19 15.41 3.31
CA ILE A 628 16.34 13.96 3.15
C ILE A 628 15.17 13.40 2.33
N VAL A 629 13.95 13.86 2.59
CA VAL A 629 12.74 13.44 1.85
C VAL A 629 12.77 13.93 0.41
N ASP A 630 13.08 15.20 0.17
CA ASP A 630 13.16 15.80 -1.18
C ASP A 630 14.22 15.14 -2.07
N LYS A 631 15.27 14.57 -1.46
CA LYS A 631 16.28 13.80 -2.17
C LYS A 631 15.75 12.46 -2.71
N LEU A 632 14.87 11.80 -1.95
CA LEU A 632 14.34 10.48 -2.33
C LEU A 632 13.02 10.56 -3.06
N VAL A 633 12.18 11.58 -2.80
CA VAL A 633 10.86 11.78 -3.37
C VAL A 633 10.81 13.19 -3.96
N ILE A 634 11.09 13.29 -5.26
CA ILE A 634 11.09 14.56 -5.98
C ILE A 634 9.63 14.98 -6.24
N HIS A 635 8.86 14.08 -6.87
CA HIS A 635 7.42 14.23 -7.04
C HIS A 635 6.68 12.94 -6.69
N ALA A 636 5.53 13.12 -6.03
CA ALA A 636 4.50 12.12 -5.79
C ALA A 636 3.12 12.81 -5.77
N LEU A 637 2.06 12.02 -5.69
CA LEU A 637 0.67 12.43 -5.92
C LEU A 637 0.55 13.20 -7.25
N ASP A 638 -0.44 14.06 -7.41
CA ASP A 638 -0.59 14.89 -8.61
C ASP A 638 0.19 16.22 -8.53
N ASP A 639 1.40 16.21 -7.97
CA ASP A 639 2.28 17.39 -7.86
C ASP A 639 2.83 17.88 -9.22
N GLY A 640 2.76 17.03 -10.26
CA GLY A 640 3.20 17.41 -11.60
C GLY A 640 2.10 17.95 -12.52
N GLY A 641 0.88 18.17 -12.00
CA GLY A 641 -0.24 18.70 -12.80
C GLY A 641 -0.69 17.76 -13.91
N TYR A 642 -0.70 16.47 -13.61
CA TYR A 642 -0.98 15.39 -14.54
C TYR A 642 -2.47 15.15 -14.78
N LEU A 643 -3.34 15.66 -13.90
CA LEU A 643 -4.78 15.53 -14.08
C LEU A 643 -5.29 16.33 -15.30
N PRO A 644 -6.12 15.73 -16.18
CA PRO A 644 -6.60 14.34 -16.14
C PRO A 644 -5.54 13.30 -16.53
N TYR A 645 -5.20 12.40 -15.60
CA TYR A 645 -4.07 11.48 -15.76
C TYR A 645 -4.26 10.47 -16.89
N TRP A 646 -5.48 10.19 -17.34
CA TRP A 646 -5.75 9.28 -18.47
C TRP A 646 -5.47 9.90 -19.85
N ARG A 647 -5.22 11.21 -19.94
CA ARG A 647 -4.89 11.89 -21.21
C ARG A 647 -3.41 11.81 -21.59
N SER A 648 -2.57 11.38 -20.66
CA SER A 648 -1.15 11.13 -20.87
C SER A 648 -0.89 9.72 -20.33
N PRO A 649 -0.13 8.82 -21.01
CA PRO A 649 0.11 7.46 -20.54
C PRO A 649 1.07 7.42 -19.34
N LEU A 650 0.80 8.23 -18.31
CA LEU A 650 1.66 8.44 -17.16
C LEU A 650 1.73 7.20 -16.27
N TRP A 651 0.74 6.31 -16.33
CA TRP A 651 0.79 4.98 -15.72
C TRP A 651 1.97 4.12 -16.22
N GLN A 652 2.69 4.54 -17.27
CA GLN A 652 3.94 3.91 -17.71
C GLN A 652 5.20 4.52 -17.08
N LYS A 653 5.07 5.62 -16.34
CA LYS A 653 6.21 6.25 -15.67
C LYS A 653 6.41 5.60 -14.30
N PRO A 654 7.65 5.25 -13.93
CA PRO A 654 7.94 4.58 -12.67
C PRO A 654 7.77 5.49 -11.44
N GLY A 655 7.59 6.81 -11.62
CA GLY A 655 7.52 7.78 -10.53
C GLY A 655 8.84 8.47 -10.27
N ASP A 656 8.79 9.71 -9.78
CA ASP A 656 9.96 10.56 -9.58
C ASP A 656 10.49 10.45 -8.14
N TRP A 657 10.91 9.24 -7.79
CA TRP A 657 11.55 8.89 -6.53
C TRP A 657 12.66 7.87 -6.75
N SER A 658 13.52 7.65 -5.75
CA SER A 658 14.53 6.60 -5.86
C SER A 658 13.88 5.22 -5.93
N HIS A 659 14.22 4.48 -6.99
CA HIS A 659 13.82 3.08 -7.16
C HIS A 659 14.84 2.09 -6.59
N ASN A 660 15.96 2.59 -6.03
CA ASN A 660 17.03 1.76 -5.47
C ASN A 660 16.84 1.59 -3.95
N PRO A 661 16.52 0.40 -3.44
CA PRO A 661 16.32 0.13 -2.02
C PRO A 661 17.48 0.55 -1.10
N GLN A 662 18.71 0.58 -1.62
CA GLN A 662 19.88 1.02 -0.88
C GLN A 662 19.86 2.51 -0.55
N ASP A 663 19.24 3.35 -1.39
CA ASP A 663 19.12 4.79 -1.11
C ASP A 663 18.28 5.03 0.14
N TRP A 664 17.10 4.38 0.20
CA TRP A 664 16.21 4.44 1.34
C TRP A 664 16.84 3.88 2.61
N HIS A 665 17.62 2.80 2.49
CA HIS A 665 18.34 2.23 3.63
C HIS A 665 19.42 3.19 4.17
N ARG A 666 20.21 3.79 3.27
CA ARG A 666 21.27 4.74 3.61
C ARG A 666 20.72 5.99 4.29
N GLU A 667 19.68 6.61 3.72
CA GLU A 667 19.09 7.81 4.32
C GLU A 667 18.45 7.50 5.69
N ARG A 668 17.85 6.31 5.87
CA ARG A 668 17.36 5.86 7.17
C ARG A 668 18.46 5.74 8.21
N ILE A 669 19.62 5.13 7.87
CA ILE A 669 20.78 5.09 8.77
C ILE A 669 21.28 6.49 9.10
N LYS A 670 21.29 7.40 8.11
CA LYS A 670 21.68 8.80 8.33
C LYS A 670 20.77 9.45 9.36
N MET A 671 19.45 9.34 9.20
CA MET A 671 18.48 9.84 10.19
C MET A 671 18.72 9.24 11.58
N ALA A 672 18.99 7.94 11.68
CA ALA A 672 19.25 7.29 12.96
C ALA A 672 20.49 7.82 13.68
N ARG A 673 21.60 8.00 12.95
CA ARG A 673 22.82 8.61 13.49
C ARG A 673 22.62 10.07 13.85
N GLU A 674 21.87 10.81 13.05
CA GLU A 674 21.56 12.22 13.32
C GLU A 674 20.73 12.42 14.58
N ILE A 675 19.83 11.49 14.91
CA ILE A 675 19.07 11.49 16.17
C ILE A 675 19.98 11.07 17.32
N ALA A 676 20.78 10.01 17.17
CA ALA A 676 21.67 9.54 18.23
C ALA A 676 22.79 10.53 18.59
N ALA A 677 23.14 11.44 17.69
CA ALA A 677 24.12 12.51 17.94
C ALA A 677 23.53 13.70 18.71
N ILE A 678 22.23 13.72 18.99
CA ILE A 678 21.58 14.81 19.73
C ILE A 678 21.73 14.53 21.22
N PRO A 679 22.27 15.47 22.02
CA PRO A 679 22.41 15.28 23.45
C PRO A 679 21.05 14.97 24.10
N GLU A 680 21.02 13.99 25.00
CA GLU A 680 19.89 13.82 25.91
C GLU A 680 19.86 15.03 26.84
N ASN A 681 18.79 15.85 26.77
CA ASN A 681 18.58 16.98 27.66
C ASN A 681 18.01 16.52 29.01
#